data_AF-A0A391P6H3-F1
#
_entry.id   AF-A0A391P6H3-F1
#
_cell.length_a   1.000
_cell.length_b   1.000
_cell.length_c   1.000
_cell.angle_alpha   90.00
_cell.angle_beta   90.00
_cell.angle_gamma   90.00
#
_symmetry.space_group_name_H-M   'P 1'
#
loop_
_entity.id
_entity.type
_entity.pdbx_description
1 polymer ?
#
loop_
_entity_poly.entity_id
_entity_poly.type
_entity_poly.pdbx_seq_one_letter_code
_entity_poly.pdbx_strand_id
1 'polypeptide(L)'
;MRLKLRKRWKPFLILSVILTVLVFGMYKNNREHWEGMLDDPATFAWQDQGNGTWRMECFTEKVSKGEYSLEVVYHSEADLEYELLDLEQDNGKNQIGKVVASGTLRDGESGPTEFFTLSKASRKLTLSVTTKDPNVQMGYWIMKLQNNHRPDYLLIWISMMVLAFVSCILMPDWKDWRSWAVVLLSGLLTSMPYFCGFLNTGHDIGFHLERIIGMTGAMESGQFPVRLSTAFMPGYGFSVDMLYPELFLYIPAILCMLGVSLMTSYKFLMILINLAVACVGYVSFRNLLRSDRMGLCCMLLYLLNPYRLVNMYCRAAVGEMLAQIFLPLLLWGVYELICGDQKKWWITVLAATGIIQSHIISVEISVLFVAAGVLIFIPYRLYRKTETPKNLGRRMLAMGKAAGMTILLNLWFLIPFLSHVGDDYYIKGQGTDMQNSALEIGDIFRLFVEYEGSSTTEVVNRQLFISIGPVLLLGIFVYSYYAFYRKSLDSWVKRIGNVCLGFGIVSCYLCSSAFPWNVVKDTDWLYSILGLIQFPWRFLAYASLFLSVVTAIAVIELLKDRRQMIAGVLVVLTFVMSVHCVDEYLDGKVLLQRKGNLTSFDTDVLDYYQEDTPLDELWAQGDTVKSDQPLTIEHYERKGVEFSLDLKEAKEGTVLQLPIYNYELHGVYLDGEALKTTESASHQVQVQLPKGKTAGHLEVRFEGRKIYRVGEVVSLLTILGWIGYLLWKRKGRQEW
;
A
#
# COMPACT_ATOMS: atom_id res chain seq x y z
N MET A 1 -8.46 50.35 -3.45
CA MET A 1 -9.20 49.20 -2.87
C MET A 1 -8.35 47.95 -2.55
N ARG A 2 -7.10 47.83 -3.05
CA ARG A 2 -6.13 46.74 -2.72
C ARG A 2 -5.46 46.80 -1.32
N LEU A 3 -5.62 47.91 -0.58
CA LEU A 3 -4.85 48.17 0.66
C LEU A 3 -5.55 47.81 1.98
N LYS A 4 -6.88 47.57 1.99
CA LYS A 4 -7.62 47.33 3.25
C LYS A 4 -7.63 45.87 3.73
N LEU A 5 -7.38 44.89 2.86
CA LEU A 5 -7.19 43.49 3.29
C LEU A 5 -5.86 43.30 4.03
N ARG A 6 -4.79 44.03 3.67
CA ARG A 6 -3.42 43.85 4.20
C ARG A 6 -3.27 43.99 5.72
N LYS A 7 -4.22 44.61 6.43
CA LYS A 7 -4.12 44.91 7.88
C LYS A 7 -4.76 43.86 8.81
N ARG A 8 -5.50 42.86 8.30
CA ARG A 8 -6.17 41.84 9.16
C ARG A 8 -5.43 40.49 9.29
N TRP A 9 -4.29 40.30 8.60
CA TRP A 9 -3.57 39.01 8.59
C TRP A 9 -2.44 38.90 9.62
N LYS A 10 -1.93 40.04 10.12
CA LYS A 10 -0.82 40.06 11.09
C LYS A 10 -1.11 39.24 12.36
N PRO A 11 -2.33 39.27 12.94
CA PRO A 11 -2.65 38.44 14.10
C PRO A 11 -2.55 36.95 13.79
N PHE A 12 -3.03 36.50 12.62
CA PHE A 12 -2.97 35.09 12.22
C PHE A 12 -1.54 34.61 11.93
N LEU A 13 -0.71 35.44 11.27
CA LEU A 13 0.69 35.11 11.02
C LEU A 13 1.51 35.07 12.33
N ILE A 14 1.27 36.03 13.24
CA ILE A 14 1.93 36.09 14.55
C ILE A 14 1.50 34.89 15.41
N LEU A 15 0.20 34.58 15.46
CA LEU A 15 -0.32 33.41 16.17
C LEU A 15 0.29 32.11 15.62
N SER A 16 0.46 32.01 14.31
CA SER A 16 1.05 30.83 13.67
C SER A 16 2.54 30.66 13.93
N VAL A 17 3.31 31.76 13.98
CA VAL A 17 4.74 31.73 14.34
C VAL A 17 4.91 31.44 15.82
N ILE A 18 4.07 32.01 16.68
CA ILE A 18 4.06 31.72 18.13
C ILE A 18 3.71 30.25 18.38
N LEU A 19 2.68 29.72 17.71
CA LEU A 19 2.34 28.29 17.77
C LEU A 19 3.50 27.42 17.30
N THR A 20 4.13 27.73 16.16
CA THR A 20 5.27 26.96 15.60
C THR A 20 6.50 26.98 16.52
N VAL A 21 6.78 28.11 17.20
CA VAL A 21 7.91 28.25 18.14
C VAL A 21 7.64 27.55 19.47
N LEU A 22 6.42 27.65 20.01
CA LEU A 22 6.00 26.90 21.21
C LEU A 22 6.04 25.39 20.97
N VAL A 23 5.62 24.96 19.78
CA VAL A 23 5.65 23.59 19.26
C VAL A 23 7.06 23.01 19.17
N PHE A 24 8.02 23.77 18.63
CA PHE A 24 9.42 23.31 18.54
C PHE A 24 10.07 23.24 19.93
N GLY A 25 9.61 24.06 20.88
CA GLY A 25 10.01 24.00 22.28
C GLY A 25 9.49 22.76 23.03
N MET A 26 8.45 22.10 22.52
CA MET A 26 7.84 20.89 23.12
C MET A 26 8.35 19.57 22.50
N TYR A 27 9.27 19.63 21.53
CA TYR A 27 9.86 18.45 20.87
C TYR A 27 10.79 17.68 21.81
N LYS A 28 10.21 16.83 22.67
CA LYS A 28 10.91 15.75 23.37
C LYS A 28 9.91 14.74 23.96
N ASN A 29 9.39 13.83 23.15
CA ASN A 29 8.99 12.49 23.60
C ASN A 29 8.72 11.57 22.41
N ASN A 30 9.43 10.44 22.38
CA ASN A 30 9.14 9.32 21.49
C ASN A 30 7.97 8.54 22.08
N ARG A 31 7.02 8.11 21.24
CA ARG A 31 6.18 6.95 21.59
C ARG A 31 7.10 5.75 21.56
N GLU A 32 7.11 5.03 22.65
CA GLU A 32 7.57 3.67 22.63
C GLU A 32 6.35 2.81 22.92
N HIS A 33 5.92 2.09 21.89
CA HIS A 33 4.91 1.04 21.92
C HIS A 33 5.64 -0.22 21.49
N TRP A 34 5.37 -1.32 22.18
CA TRP A 34 5.92 -2.62 21.83
C TRP A 34 4.80 -3.63 21.86
N GLU A 35 4.69 -4.44 20.84
CA GLU A 35 3.83 -5.61 20.79
C GLU A 35 4.57 -6.70 20.00
N GLY A 36 4.28 -7.95 20.31
CA GLY A 36 4.88 -9.10 19.62
C GLY A 36 3.93 -10.28 19.61
N MET A 37 3.95 -11.04 18.52
CA MET A 37 3.35 -12.38 18.46
C MET A 37 4.27 -13.39 19.14
N LEU A 38 3.69 -14.33 19.88
CA LEU A 38 4.40 -15.41 20.56
C LEU A 38 4.36 -16.73 19.78
N ASP A 39 3.59 -16.77 18.69
CA ASP A 39 3.31 -17.97 17.90
C ASP A 39 4.44 -18.42 16.95
N ASP A 40 5.71 -18.06 17.19
CA ASP A 40 6.83 -18.73 16.50
C ASP A 40 7.40 -19.86 17.39
N PRO A 41 6.95 -21.13 17.21
CA PRO A 41 7.46 -22.26 17.96
C PRO A 41 8.96 -22.50 17.77
N ALA A 42 9.61 -21.89 16.77
CA ALA A 42 11.05 -22.00 16.57
C ALA A 42 11.88 -21.07 17.47
N THR A 43 11.30 -19.99 18.03
CA THR A 43 12.04 -19.06 18.92
C THR A 43 11.59 -19.06 20.37
N PHE A 44 10.38 -19.51 20.68
CA PHE A 44 9.83 -19.50 22.05
C PHE A 44 9.32 -20.90 22.41
N ALA A 45 10.25 -21.76 22.85
CA ALA A 45 9.90 -23.10 23.31
C ALA A 45 9.65 -23.09 24.83
N TRP A 46 8.62 -23.81 25.26
CA TRP A 46 8.43 -24.16 26.67
C TRP A 46 9.64 -24.95 27.17
N GLN A 47 10.34 -24.41 28.17
CA GLN A 47 11.45 -25.06 28.84
C GLN A 47 10.96 -25.75 30.11
N ASP A 48 11.12 -27.07 30.18
CA ASP A 48 10.85 -27.84 31.39
C ASP A 48 11.80 -27.40 32.52
N GLN A 49 11.24 -26.93 33.63
CA GLN A 49 12.00 -26.50 34.80
C GLN A 49 12.27 -27.64 35.79
N GLY A 50 11.82 -28.86 35.48
CA GLY A 50 12.01 -30.04 36.32
C GLY A 50 11.23 -29.93 37.63
N ASN A 51 9.89 -29.91 37.54
CA ASN A 51 8.92 -30.09 38.65
C ASN A 51 7.46 -30.15 38.15
N GLY A 52 7.23 -30.49 36.88
CA GLY A 52 5.91 -30.39 36.24
C GLY A 52 5.51 -28.94 35.93
N THR A 53 6.48 -28.04 35.81
CA THR A 53 6.28 -26.62 35.45
C THR A 53 7.11 -26.29 34.23
N TRP A 54 6.47 -25.60 33.29
CA TRP A 54 7.06 -25.15 32.03
C TRP A 54 7.23 -23.65 32.08
N ARG A 55 8.38 -23.15 31.61
CA ARG A 55 8.67 -21.71 31.53
C ARG A 55 8.96 -21.32 30.09
N MET A 56 8.40 -20.21 29.64
CA MET A 56 8.66 -19.62 28.34
C MET A 56 9.10 -18.17 28.52
N GLU A 57 10.20 -17.79 27.88
CA GLU A 57 10.53 -16.38 27.69
C GLU A 57 9.74 -15.85 26.51
N CYS A 58 8.91 -14.84 26.72
CA CYS A 58 7.97 -14.33 25.73
C CYS A 58 8.61 -13.23 24.85
N PHE A 59 9.40 -12.33 25.45
CA PHE A 59 10.14 -11.31 24.70
C PHE A 59 11.34 -10.82 25.50
N THR A 60 12.32 -10.19 24.83
CA THR A 60 13.36 -9.36 25.46
C THR A 60 13.49 -8.05 24.69
N GLU A 61 13.12 -6.93 25.31
CA GLU A 61 13.02 -5.64 24.64
C GLU A 61 13.85 -4.52 25.28
N LYS A 62 14.20 -3.54 24.44
CA LYS A 62 14.77 -2.26 24.90
C LYS A 62 13.65 -1.28 25.17
N VAL A 63 13.53 -0.86 26.42
CA VAL A 63 12.39 -0.08 26.94
C VAL A 63 12.92 1.14 27.69
N SER A 64 12.43 2.34 27.39
CA SER A 64 12.83 3.53 28.13
C SER A 64 12.22 3.58 29.53
N LYS A 65 12.58 4.60 30.31
CA LYS A 65 11.91 4.86 31.59
C LYS A 65 10.49 5.36 31.33
N GLY A 66 9.53 4.90 32.10
CA GLY A 66 8.13 5.28 31.90
C GLY A 66 7.14 4.40 32.66
N GLU A 67 5.87 4.78 32.59
CA GLU A 67 4.75 3.97 33.04
C GLU A 67 4.22 3.19 31.85
N TYR A 68 4.09 1.88 32.00
CA TYR A 68 3.69 0.98 30.95
C TYR A 68 2.45 0.19 31.38
N SER A 69 1.68 -0.24 30.40
CA SER A 69 0.66 -1.26 30.56
C SER A 69 1.03 -2.48 29.71
N LEU A 70 0.95 -3.68 30.27
CA LEU A 70 1.19 -4.95 29.60
C LEU A 70 -0.12 -5.74 29.52
N GLU A 71 -0.49 -6.15 28.33
CA GLU A 71 -1.58 -7.07 28.06
C GLU A 71 -0.99 -8.34 27.45
N VAL A 72 -1.46 -9.51 27.86
CA VAL A 72 -1.01 -10.81 27.35
C VAL A 72 -2.25 -11.62 26.97
N VAL A 73 -2.28 -12.10 25.74
CA VAL A 73 -3.35 -12.93 25.16
C VAL A 73 -2.84 -14.34 25.00
N TYR A 74 -3.57 -15.29 25.54
CA TYR A 74 -3.20 -16.70 25.62
C TYR A 74 -4.47 -17.53 25.77
N HIS A 75 -4.43 -18.80 25.37
CA HIS A 75 -5.51 -19.75 25.56
C HIS A 75 -5.00 -20.88 26.46
N SER A 76 -5.60 -21.00 27.65
CA SER A 76 -5.21 -21.96 28.68
C SER A 76 -6.41 -22.28 29.56
N GLU A 77 -6.58 -23.56 29.92
CA GLU A 77 -7.56 -24.02 30.91
C GLU A 77 -7.03 -23.85 32.36
N ALA A 78 -5.81 -23.35 32.52
CA ALA A 78 -5.14 -23.15 33.80
C ALA A 78 -4.54 -21.74 33.94
N ASP A 79 -4.48 -21.26 35.18
CA ASP A 79 -3.81 -20.00 35.50
C ASP A 79 -2.30 -20.05 35.18
N LEU A 80 -1.79 -18.98 34.58
CA LEU A 80 -0.37 -18.77 34.30
C LEU A 80 0.24 -17.74 35.25
N GLU A 81 1.49 -17.95 35.64
CA GLU A 81 2.27 -16.97 36.41
C GLU A 81 3.22 -16.22 35.47
N TYR A 82 3.23 -14.89 35.52
CA TYR A 82 4.15 -14.08 34.72
C TYR A 82 5.13 -13.29 35.60
N GLU A 83 6.34 -13.12 35.08
CA GLU A 83 7.38 -12.27 35.65
C GLU A 83 7.97 -11.38 34.55
N LEU A 84 7.97 -10.08 34.79
CA LEU A 84 8.65 -9.11 33.94
C LEU A 84 10.00 -8.76 34.57
N LEU A 85 11.08 -9.21 33.96
CA LEU A 85 12.45 -9.17 34.48
C LEU A 85 13.27 -8.10 33.75
N ASP A 86 13.89 -7.18 34.49
CA ASP A 86 14.94 -6.33 33.96
C ASP A 86 16.30 -7.00 34.16
N LEU A 87 16.82 -7.61 33.09
CA LEU A 87 18.10 -8.33 33.08
C LEU A 87 19.33 -7.40 33.07
N GLU A 88 19.17 -6.09 33.21
CA GLU A 88 20.30 -5.16 33.44
C GLU A 88 20.36 -4.67 34.90
N GLN A 89 19.33 -4.95 35.70
CA GLN A 89 19.28 -4.54 37.09
C GLN A 89 19.54 -5.71 38.03
N ASP A 90 20.34 -5.43 39.07
CA ASP A 90 20.54 -6.34 40.20
C ASP A 90 19.23 -6.43 41.01
N ASN A 91 18.82 -7.66 41.33
CA ASN A 91 17.66 -7.94 42.18
C ASN A 91 17.89 -7.64 43.68
N GLY A 92 19.05 -7.06 44.03
CA GLY A 92 19.45 -6.75 45.40
C GLY A 92 20.12 -7.92 46.13
N LYS A 93 20.37 -9.03 45.42
CA LYS A 93 21.04 -10.24 45.92
C LYS A 93 22.29 -10.62 45.10
N ASN A 94 22.90 -9.66 44.38
CA ASN A 94 24.02 -9.90 43.45
C ASN A 94 23.66 -10.87 42.31
N GLN A 95 22.40 -10.89 41.88
CA GLN A 95 21.95 -11.67 40.74
C GLN A 95 21.25 -10.76 39.72
N ILE A 96 21.55 -11.01 38.44
CA ILE A 96 20.99 -10.26 37.32
C ILE A 96 19.53 -10.69 37.11
N GLY A 97 18.61 -9.75 36.91
CA GLY A 97 17.20 -10.03 36.64
C GLY A 97 16.29 -9.56 37.77
N LYS A 98 16.11 -8.24 37.89
CA LYS A 98 15.18 -7.65 38.85
C LYS A 98 13.74 -7.79 38.34
N VAL A 99 12.86 -8.41 39.12
CA VAL A 99 11.42 -8.43 38.82
C VAL A 99 10.86 -7.02 38.94
N VAL A 100 10.34 -6.50 37.84
CA VAL A 100 9.71 -5.18 37.70
C VAL A 100 8.20 -5.27 37.91
N ALA A 101 7.59 -6.37 37.47
CA ALA A 101 6.19 -6.70 37.67
C ALA A 101 6.02 -8.22 37.67
N SER A 102 5.02 -8.72 38.38
CA SER A 102 4.67 -10.14 38.39
C SER A 102 3.21 -10.31 38.80
N GLY A 103 2.57 -11.36 38.34
CA GLY A 103 1.20 -11.67 38.73
C GLY A 103 0.67 -12.93 38.06
N THR A 104 -0.62 -13.18 38.26
CA THR A 104 -1.32 -14.35 37.75
C THR A 104 -2.27 -13.95 36.63
N LEU A 105 -2.07 -14.55 35.47
CA LEU A 105 -2.96 -14.51 34.31
C LEU A 105 -4.00 -15.63 34.48
N ARG A 106 -5.28 -15.29 34.66
CA ARG A 106 -6.35 -16.25 35.01
C ARG A 106 -6.89 -17.03 33.80
N ASP A 107 -7.40 -18.23 34.02
CA ASP A 107 -8.09 -19.06 33.00
C ASP A 107 -8.98 -18.23 32.03
N GLY A 108 -8.78 -18.41 30.70
CA GLY A 108 -9.43 -17.65 29.63
C GLY A 108 -8.52 -17.31 28.44
N GLU A 109 -9.06 -16.57 27.45
CA GLU A 109 -8.38 -16.16 26.21
C GLU A 109 -7.50 -14.89 26.36
N SER A 110 -7.67 -14.12 27.43
CA SER A 110 -6.97 -12.85 27.63
C SER A 110 -6.82 -12.48 29.11
N GLY A 111 -5.62 -12.08 29.53
CA GLY A 111 -5.36 -11.58 30.88
C GLY A 111 -5.63 -10.09 31.06
N PRO A 112 -5.77 -9.59 32.30
CA PRO A 112 -5.95 -8.17 32.57
C PRO A 112 -4.72 -7.35 32.14
N THR A 113 -4.96 -6.10 31.76
CA THR A 113 -3.90 -5.11 31.51
C THR A 113 -3.19 -4.76 32.83
N GLU A 114 -1.92 -5.09 32.94
CA GLU A 114 -1.10 -4.88 34.13
C GLU A 114 -0.23 -3.64 33.98
N PHE A 115 -0.24 -2.76 34.98
CA PHE A 115 0.51 -1.50 34.95
C PHE A 115 1.80 -1.62 35.73
N PHE A 116 2.91 -1.19 35.13
CA PHE A 116 4.22 -1.19 35.78
C PHE A 116 5.03 0.06 35.45
N THR A 117 6.00 0.39 36.29
CA THR A 117 6.84 1.58 36.12
C THR A 117 8.31 1.21 36.04
N LEU A 118 8.97 1.64 34.97
CA LEU A 118 10.42 1.57 34.84
C LEU A 118 11.03 2.91 35.24
N SER A 119 11.73 2.92 36.38
CA SER A 119 12.46 4.10 36.87
C SER A 119 13.71 4.44 36.04
N LYS A 120 14.23 3.47 35.27
CA LYS A 120 15.37 3.60 34.36
C LYS A 120 15.05 2.87 33.05
N ALA A 121 15.66 3.31 31.96
CA ALA A 121 15.59 2.54 30.71
C ALA A 121 16.28 1.20 30.91
N SER A 122 15.67 0.13 30.42
CA SER A 122 16.24 -1.23 30.35
C SER A 122 16.54 -1.57 28.90
N ARG A 123 17.70 -2.16 28.63
CA ARG A 123 18.03 -2.70 27.30
C ARG A 123 17.69 -4.20 27.17
N LYS A 124 17.22 -4.83 28.25
CA LYS A 124 16.89 -6.26 28.31
C LYS A 124 15.72 -6.50 29.28
N LEU A 125 14.57 -5.90 28.99
CA LEU A 125 13.34 -6.20 29.72
C LEU A 125 12.73 -7.47 29.14
N THR A 126 12.56 -8.50 29.97
CA THR A 126 12.12 -9.83 29.54
C THR A 126 10.81 -10.22 30.21
N LEU A 127 9.80 -10.60 29.44
CA LEU A 127 8.61 -11.26 29.99
C LEU A 127 8.85 -12.76 30.03
N SER A 128 8.69 -13.38 31.19
CA SER A 128 8.64 -14.82 31.35
C SER A 128 7.27 -15.24 31.84
N VAL A 129 6.76 -16.33 31.31
CA VAL A 129 5.50 -16.93 31.73
C VAL A 129 5.76 -18.37 32.13
N THR A 130 5.13 -18.81 33.22
CA THR A 130 5.28 -20.14 33.81
C THR A 130 3.91 -20.77 33.96
N THR A 131 3.78 -22.03 33.54
CA THR A 131 2.54 -22.80 33.61
C THR A 131 2.77 -24.22 34.09
N LYS A 132 1.70 -24.89 34.54
CA LYS A 132 1.65 -26.33 34.78
C LYS A 132 0.97 -27.09 33.64
N ASP A 133 0.30 -26.38 32.73
CA ASP A 133 -0.35 -26.96 31.55
C ASP A 133 0.59 -26.89 30.34
N PRO A 134 1.04 -28.01 29.77
CA PRO A 134 1.90 -28.00 28.59
C PRO A 134 1.17 -27.59 27.30
N ASN A 135 -0.16 -27.49 27.28
CA ASN A 135 -0.96 -27.21 26.08
C ASN A 135 -1.28 -25.72 25.88
N VAL A 136 -0.73 -24.82 26.68
CA VAL A 136 -1.01 -23.38 26.57
C VAL A 136 -0.54 -22.84 25.22
N GLN A 137 -1.47 -22.21 24.51
CA GLN A 137 -1.20 -21.45 23.29
C GLN A 137 -1.09 -19.97 23.63
N MET A 138 -0.02 -19.32 23.19
CA MET A 138 0.27 -17.92 23.53
C MET A 138 0.08 -17.08 22.27
N GLY A 139 -0.93 -16.22 22.21
CA GLY A 139 -1.21 -15.43 21.01
C GLY A 139 -0.27 -14.24 20.86
N TYR A 140 -0.56 -13.15 21.57
CA TYR A 140 0.22 -11.91 21.48
C TYR A 140 0.34 -11.18 22.82
N TRP A 141 1.32 -10.29 22.92
CA TRP A 141 1.44 -9.36 24.03
C TRP A 141 1.50 -7.93 23.53
N ILE A 142 0.97 -7.00 24.34
CA ILE A 142 0.94 -5.57 24.03
C ILE A 142 1.46 -4.79 25.23
N MET A 143 2.57 -4.08 25.06
CA MET A 143 3.17 -3.17 26.03
C MET A 143 3.04 -1.71 25.55
N LYS A 144 2.25 -0.90 26.27
CA LYS A 144 1.95 0.50 25.94
C LYS A 144 2.53 1.46 26.97
N LEU A 145 3.32 2.45 26.54
CA LEU A 145 3.72 3.57 27.39
C LEU A 145 2.51 4.47 27.69
N GLN A 146 2.10 4.56 28.95
CA GLN A 146 0.90 5.25 29.41
C GLN A 146 0.99 6.78 29.36
N ASN A 147 2.21 7.34 29.47
CA ASN A 147 2.38 8.76 29.75
C ASN A 147 2.85 9.60 28.54
N ASN A 148 2.51 9.20 27.32
CA ASN A 148 2.89 9.98 26.15
C ASN A 148 1.84 11.04 25.79
N HIS A 149 2.27 12.30 25.77
CA HIS A 149 1.45 13.45 25.44
C HIS A 149 0.99 13.36 23.97
N ARG A 150 -0.16 12.71 23.75
CA ARG A 150 -0.93 12.65 22.49
C ARG A 150 -1.18 14.02 21.82
N PRO A 151 -1.21 15.22 22.49
CA PRO A 151 -1.58 16.46 21.80
C PRO A 151 -0.50 17.06 20.89
N ASP A 152 0.79 16.88 21.16
CA ASP A 152 1.81 17.77 20.58
C ASP A 152 1.96 17.56 19.07
N TYR A 153 2.15 16.32 18.62
CA TYR A 153 2.29 15.97 17.21
C TYR A 153 1.05 16.36 16.38
N LEU A 154 -0.15 16.08 16.89
CA LEU A 154 -1.41 16.38 16.22
C LEU A 154 -1.62 17.91 16.08
N LEU A 155 -1.35 18.67 17.15
CA LEU A 155 -1.46 20.14 17.14
C LEU A 155 -0.46 20.79 16.18
N ILE A 156 0.75 20.26 16.07
CA ILE A 156 1.77 20.69 15.09
C ILE A 156 1.26 20.48 13.68
N TRP A 157 0.78 19.26 13.41
CA TRP A 157 0.25 18.87 12.12
C TRP A 157 -0.90 19.78 11.70
N ILE A 158 -1.90 19.94 12.58
CA ILE A 158 -3.06 20.82 12.38
C ILE A 158 -2.60 22.25 12.08
N SER A 159 -1.68 22.79 12.89
CA SER A 159 -1.23 24.17 12.75
C SER A 159 -0.54 24.40 11.41
N MET A 160 0.33 23.49 10.98
CA MET A 160 1.08 23.61 9.73
C MET A 160 0.19 23.35 8.49
N MET A 161 -0.76 22.45 8.59
CA MET A 161 -1.77 22.17 7.56
C MET A 161 -2.73 23.34 7.35
N VAL A 162 -3.24 23.91 8.45
CA VAL A 162 -4.05 25.12 8.41
C VAL A 162 -3.25 26.26 7.80
N LEU A 163 -1.98 26.43 8.16
CA LEU A 163 -1.10 27.43 7.55
C LEU A 163 -0.93 27.24 6.03
N ALA A 164 -0.76 26.00 5.56
CA ALA A 164 -0.66 25.69 4.14
C ALA A 164 -1.95 26.09 3.38
N PHE A 165 -3.12 25.76 3.93
CA PHE A 165 -4.41 26.08 3.32
C PHE A 165 -4.72 27.58 3.36
N VAL A 166 -4.49 28.21 4.51
CA VAL A 166 -4.60 29.66 4.72
C VAL A 166 -3.68 30.38 3.74
N SER A 167 -2.45 29.91 3.53
CA SER A 167 -1.57 30.45 2.50
C SER A 167 -2.20 30.33 1.11
N CYS A 168 -2.72 29.14 0.74
CA CYS A 168 -3.39 28.87 -0.55
C CYS A 168 -4.57 29.80 -0.86
N ILE A 169 -5.42 30.05 0.14
CA ILE A 169 -6.61 30.89 0.02
C ILE A 169 -6.22 32.37 -0.05
N LEU A 170 -5.31 32.82 0.80
CA LEU A 170 -5.22 34.23 1.19
C LEU A 170 -4.19 35.05 0.42
N MET A 171 -3.31 34.42 -0.35
CA MET A 171 -2.31 35.12 -1.15
C MET A 171 -2.74 35.23 -2.60
N PRO A 172 -3.15 36.43 -3.08
CA PRO A 172 -3.30 36.65 -4.50
C PRO A 172 -1.93 36.64 -5.17
N ASP A 173 -1.85 35.96 -6.31
CA ASP A 173 -0.75 36.01 -7.29
C ASP A 173 0.55 35.37 -6.77
N TRP A 174 0.54 34.03 -6.80
CA TRP A 174 1.68 33.24 -6.35
C TRP A 174 2.82 33.38 -7.37
N LYS A 175 4.02 33.70 -6.87
CA LYS A 175 5.25 33.35 -7.58
C LYS A 175 5.40 31.83 -7.52
N ASP A 176 5.81 31.19 -8.61
CA ASP A 176 5.85 29.72 -8.75
C ASP A 176 6.50 29.00 -7.56
N TRP A 177 7.57 29.54 -6.96
CA TRP A 177 8.25 28.90 -5.83
C TRP A 177 7.38 28.75 -4.57
N ARG A 178 6.42 29.65 -4.33
CA ARG A 178 5.50 29.53 -3.19
C ARG A 178 4.52 28.37 -3.40
N SER A 179 4.12 28.13 -4.65
CA SER A 179 3.28 27.00 -5.05
C SER A 179 3.94 25.71 -4.67
N TRP A 180 5.18 25.58 -5.09
CA TRP A 180 6.00 24.41 -4.81
C TRP A 180 6.32 24.25 -3.33
N ALA A 181 6.55 25.34 -2.59
CA ALA A 181 6.75 25.26 -1.15
C ALA A 181 5.53 24.66 -0.43
N VAL A 182 4.32 25.10 -0.77
CA VAL A 182 3.10 24.54 -0.17
C VAL A 182 2.84 23.11 -0.64
N VAL A 183 3.06 22.80 -1.91
CA VAL A 183 2.97 21.43 -2.44
C VAL A 183 3.87 20.47 -1.66
N LEU A 184 5.15 20.81 -1.53
CA LEU A 184 6.14 19.96 -0.86
C LEU A 184 5.85 19.86 0.64
N LEU A 185 5.53 21.00 1.28
CA LEU A 185 5.18 21.02 2.70
C LEU A 185 3.94 20.17 2.98
N SER A 186 2.91 20.25 2.13
CA SER A 186 1.71 19.45 2.28
C SER A 186 1.97 17.95 2.14
N GLY A 187 2.76 17.53 1.14
CA GLY A 187 3.16 16.12 1.01
C GLY A 187 3.97 15.62 2.21
N LEU A 188 4.92 16.42 2.72
CA LEU A 188 5.70 16.06 3.91
C LEU A 188 4.84 15.96 5.16
N LEU A 189 3.96 16.94 5.37
CA LEU A 189 3.08 16.98 6.53
C LEU A 189 2.09 15.83 6.51
N THR A 190 1.44 15.53 5.38
CA THR A 190 0.62 14.32 5.28
C THR A 190 1.43 13.08 5.67
N SER A 191 2.73 13.01 5.36
CA SER A 191 3.57 11.87 5.73
C SER A 191 3.99 11.81 7.20
N MET A 192 3.53 12.73 8.05
CA MET A 192 4.03 12.87 9.42
C MET A 192 3.97 11.59 10.26
N PRO A 193 2.91 10.77 10.20
CA PRO A 193 2.85 9.53 10.98
C PRO A 193 3.99 8.54 10.66
N TYR A 194 4.59 8.60 9.48
CA TYR A 194 5.71 7.74 9.09
C TYR A 194 7.07 8.22 9.59
N PHE A 195 7.17 9.40 10.20
CA PHE A 195 8.39 9.82 10.93
C PHE A 195 8.45 9.25 12.35
N CYS A 196 7.38 8.62 12.84
CA CYS A 196 7.39 7.93 14.12
C CYS A 196 8.35 6.72 14.09
N GLY A 197 8.83 6.30 15.28
CA GLY A 197 9.76 5.18 15.43
C GLY A 197 9.19 3.80 15.10
N PHE A 198 7.87 3.71 14.89
CA PHE A 198 7.13 2.47 14.73
C PHE A 198 6.27 2.48 13.45
N LEU A 199 5.80 1.32 13.01
CA LEU A 199 4.85 1.15 11.91
C LEU A 199 3.61 0.51 12.50
N ASN A 200 2.41 0.88 12.08
CA ASN A 200 1.22 0.18 12.55
C ASN A 200 0.90 -1.04 11.71
N THR A 201 0.12 -1.95 12.29
CA THR A 201 -0.55 -2.99 11.52
C THR A 201 -1.45 -2.34 10.48
N GLY A 202 -1.82 -3.09 9.45
CA GLY A 202 -2.76 -2.64 8.44
C GLY A 202 -3.17 -3.85 7.63
N HIS A 203 -4.33 -3.80 6.99
CA HIS A 203 -4.90 -4.99 6.34
C HIS A 203 -3.92 -5.69 5.39
N ASP A 204 -3.15 -4.92 4.61
CA ASP A 204 -2.23 -5.43 3.59
C ASP A 204 -0.74 -5.23 3.97
N ILE A 205 -0.42 -4.81 5.21
CA ILE A 205 0.96 -4.43 5.56
C ILE A 205 1.93 -5.61 5.50
N GLY A 206 1.54 -6.78 6.04
CA GLY A 206 2.37 -7.99 6.06
C GLY A 206 2.74 -8.40 4.64
N PHE A 207 1.75 -8.50 3.76
CA PHE A 207 1.91 -8.77 2.33
C PHE A 207 2.96 -7.87 1.65
N HIS A 208 2.87 -6.56 1.86
CA HIS A 208 3.80 -5.63 1.23
C HIS A 208 5.22 -5.71 1.82
N LEU A 209 5.35 -5.98 3.11
CA LEU A 209 6.65 -6.18 3.75
C LEU A 209 7.33 -7.47 3.26
N GLU A 210 6.58 -8.56 3.15
CA GLU A 210 7.07 -9.83 2.59
C GLU A 210 7.52 -9.67 1.15
N ARG A 211 6.73 -8.99 0.31
CA ARG A 211 7.13 -8.70 -1.07
C ARG A 211 8.44 -7.92 -1.14
N ILE A 212 8.64 -6.91 -0.28
CA ILE A 212 9.90 -6.14 -0.28
C ILE A 212 11.09 -7.03 0.14
N ILE A 213 10.95 -7.87 1.16
CA ILE A 213 12.00 -8.80 1.57
C ILE A 213 12.27 -9.84 0.47
N GLY A 214 11.22 -10.41 -0.12
CA GLY A 214 11.30 -11.41 -1.16
C GLY A 214 11.97 -10.88 -2.42
N MET A 215 11.63 -9.65 -2.82
CA MET A 215 12.32 -8.94 -3.90
C MET A 215 13.78 -8.66 -3.54
N THR A 216 14.07 -8.29 -2.29
CA THR A 216 15.45 -8.06 -1.83
C THR A 216 16.29 -9.33 -1.98
N GLY A 217 15.80 -10.47 -1.46
CA GLY A 217 16.48 -11.76 -1.55
C GLY A 217 16.62 -12.25 -3.00
N ALA A 218 15.60 -12.06 -3.84
CA ALA A 218 15.66 -12.38 -5.26
C ALA A 218 16.71 -11.55 -6.02
N MET A 219 16.82 -10.25 -5.71
CA MET A 219 17.85 -9.39 -6.31
C MET A 219 19.26 -9.77 -5.83
N GLU A 220 19.42 -10.13 -4.56
CA GLU A 220 20.69 -10.62 -4.01
C GLU A 220 21.11 -11.98 -4.59
N SER A 221 20.14 -12.83 -4.96
CA SER A 221 20.40 -14.08 -5.68
C SER A 221 20.76 -13.85 -7.15
N GLY A 222 20.47 -12.68 -7.72
CA GLY A 222 20.81 -12.31 -9.10
C GLY A 222 19.60 -12.29 -10.05
N GLN A 223 18.38 -12.43 -9.53
CA GLN A 223 17.16 -12.34 -10.33
C GLN A 223 16.80 -10.88 -10.63
N PHE A 224 16.92 -10.48 -11.90
CA PHE A 224 16.44 -9.18 -12.38
C PHE A 224 15.88 -9.25 -13.83
N PRO A 225 14.67 -8.72 -14.10
CA PRO A 225 13.64 -8.35 -13.13
C PRO A 225 13.25 -9.53 -12.23
N VAL A 226 12.79 -9.24 -11.01
CA VAL A 226 12.27 -10.22 -10.07
C VAL A 226 11.01 -10.86 -10.65
N ARG A 227 10.89 -12.17 -10.44
CA ARG A 227 9.76 -12.98 -10.94
C ARG A 227 9.23 -13.91 -9.88
N LEU A 228 10.12 -14.43 -9.04
CA LEU A 228 9.79 -15.33 -7.96
C LEU A 228 10.30 -14.74 -6.66
N SER A 229 9.40 -14.54 -5.72
CA SER A 229 9.75 -14.03 -4.40
C SER A 229 10.44 -15.10 -3.57
N THR A 230 11.49 -14.73 -2.85
CA THR A 230 12.21 -15.64 -1.94
C THR A 230 11.61 -15.70 -0.53
N ALA A 231 10.64 -14.84 -0.21
CA ALA A 231 10.13 -14.70 1.16
C ALA A 231 8.92 -15.60 1.48
N PHE A 232 8.08 -15.91 0.49
CA PHE A 232 6.91 -16.78 0.70
C PHE A 232 7.35 -18.24 0.83
N MET A 233 6.92 -18.89 1.91
CA MET A 233 7.17 -20.30 2.26
C MET A 233 8.64 -20.70 2.07
N PRO A 234 9.44 -20.82 3.14
CA PRO A 234 10.91 -20.74 3.14
C PRO A 234 11.60 -21.09 1.79
N GLY A 235 11.67 -20.09 0.90
CA GLY A 235 12.37 -20.15 -0.39
C GLY A 235 11.61 -20.70 -1.61
N TYR A 236 10.38 -21.20 -1.50
CA TYR A 236 9.67 -21.96 -2.56
C TYR A 236 9.46 -21.20 -3.87
N GLY A 237 9.57 -19.87 -3.88
CA GLY A 237 9.58 -19.10 -5.11
C GLY A 237 8.18 -18.87 -5.69
N PHE A 238 7.29 -18.21 -4.93
CA PHE A 238 5.93 -17.87 -5.39
C PHE A 238 5.93 -16.74 -6.43
N SER A 239 4.97 -16.77 -7.37
CA SER A 239 4.89 -15.87 -8.54
C SER A 239 4.20 -14.53 -8.29
N VAL A 240 4.08 -14.09 -7.02
CA VAL A 240 3.39 -12.84 -6.66
C VAL A 240 3.92 -11.66 -7.48
N ASP A 241 5.23 -11.59 -7.74
CA ASP A 241 5.87 -10.49 -8.47
C ASP A 241 5.65 -10.52 -10.00
N MET A 242 5.14 -11.63 -10.54
CA MET A 242 4.68 -11.71 -11.93
C MET A 242 3.21 -11.28 -12.08
N LEU A 243 2.44 -11.39 -11.01
CA LEU A 243 0.99 -11.18 -11.00
C LEU A 243 0.60 -9.83 -10.39
N TYR A 244 1.45 -9.26 -9.53
CA TYR A 244 1.33 -7.91 -9.01
C TYR A 244 2.41 -6.98 -9.56
N PRO A 245 2.06 -5.72 -9.91
CA PRO A 245 3.04 -4.71 -10.27
C PRO A 245 4.07 -4.48 -9.15
N GLU A 246 5.34 -4.38 -9.54
CA GLU A 246 6.48 -4.34 -8.60
C GLU A 246 7.43 -3.14 -8.82
N LEU A 247 7.28 -2.35 -9.90
CA LEU A 247 8.23 -1.29 -10.26
C LEU A 247 8.60 -0.36 -9.10
N PHE A 248 7.59 0.06 -8.32
CA PHE A 248 7.81 0.98 -7.21
C PHE A 248 8.35 0.30 -5.95
N LEU A 249 8.21 -1.03 -5.82
CA LEU A 249 8.76 -1.82 -4.71
C LEU A 249 10.27 -2.08 -4.86
N TYR A 250 10.83 -1.93 -6.07
CA TYR A 250 12.29 -1.87 -6.23
C TYR A 250 12.93 -0.75 -5.40
N ILE A 251 12.21 0.36 -5.12
CA ILE A 251 12.74 1.46 -4.30
C ILE A 251 13.06 0.97 -2.87
N PRO A 252 12.10 0.46 -2.08
CA PRO A 252 12.42 -0.08 -0.75
C PRO A 252 13.30 -1.32 -0.80
N ALA A 253 13.20 -2.20 -1.80
CA ALA A 253 14.06 -3.38 -1.92
C ALA A 253 15.54 -3.00 -2.09
N ILE A 254 15.85 -2.04 -2.97
CA ILE A 254 17.22 -1.51 -3.14
C ILE A 254 17.73 -0.89 -1.84
N LEU A 255 16.89 -0.17 -1.09
CA LEU A 255 17.29 0.38 0.21
C LEU A 255 17.62 -0.73 1.22
N CYS A 256 16.86 -1.83 1.23
CA CYS A 256 17.14 -3.00 2.05
C CYS A 256 18.50 -3.63 1.67
N MET A 257 18.80 -3.80 0.38
CA MET A 257 20.13 -4.27 -0.08
C MET A 257 21.27 -3.35 0.37
N LEU A 258 21.02 -2.05 0.51
CA LEU A 258 21.99 -1.07 1.02
C LEU A 258 22.09 -1.08 2.56
N GLY A 259 21.40 -1.99 3.25
CA GLY A 259 21.43 -2.13 4.71
C GLY A 259 20.46 -1.22 5.47
N VAL A 260 19.55 -0.52 4.78
CA VAL A 260 18.45 0.21 5.43
C VAL A 260 17.42 -0.80 5.93
N SER A 261 16.87 -0.59 7.13
CA SER A 261 15.89 -1.53 7.67
C SER A 261 14.61 -1.54 6.84
N LEU A 262 13.98 -2.72 6.72
CA LEU A 262 12.71 -2.90 6.00
C LEU A 262 11.64 -1.86 6.35
N MET A 263 11.41 -1.62 7.65
CA MET A 263 10.46 -0.62 8.12
C MET A 263 10.81 0.79 7.61
N THR A 264 12.08 1.19 7.69
CA THR A 264 12.53 2.50 7.21
C THR A 264 12.39 2.61 5.69
N SER A 265 12.72 1.55 4.96
CA SER A 265 12.54 1.46 3.50
C SER A 265 11.08 1.61 3.09
N TYR A 266 10.15 0.93 3.77
CA TYR A 266 8.71 1.06 3.55
C TYR A 266 8.21 2.49 3.84
N LYS A 267 8.57 3.05 5.00
CA LYS A 267 8.22 4.43 5.38
C LYS A 267 8.71 5.45 4.35
N PHE A 268 9.91 5.24 3.82
CA PHE A 268 10.47 6.08 2.77
C PHE A 268 9.63 6.05 1.49
N LEU A 269 9.17 4.86 1.08
CA LEU A 269 8.22 4.74 -0.04
C LEU A 269 6.91 5.49 0.23
N MET A 270 6.34 5.37 1.44
CA MET A 270 5.12 6.08 1.82
C MET A 270 5.27 7.62 1.73
N ILE A 271 6.39 8.15 2.20
CA ILE A 271 6.71 9.59 2.08
C ILE A 271 6.80 10.01 0.61
N LEU A 272 7.50 9.22 -0.22
CA LEU A 272 7.59 9.46 -1.67
C LEU A 272 6.23 9.49 -2.34
N ILE A 273 5.32 8.58 -1.99
CA ILE A 273 3.95 8.53 -2.52
C ILE A 273 3.20 9.82 -2.22
N ASN A 274 3.22 10.32 -0.98
CA ASN A 274 2.54 11.57 -0.62
C ASN A 274 3.12 12.79 -1.35
N LEU A 275 4.45 12.87 -1.46
CA LEU A 275 5.12 13.91 -2.24
C LEU A 275 4.73 13.85 -3.71
N ALA A 276 4.68 12.65 -4.30
CA ALA A 276 4.31 12.43 -5.68
C ALA A 276 2.84 12.82 -5.93
N VAL A 277 1.90 12.43 -5.05
CA VAL A 277 0.49 12.85 -5.13
C VAL A 277 0.37 14.37 -5.09
N ALA A 278 1.08 15.03 -4.18
CA ALA A 278 1.03 16.49 -4.08
C ALA A 278 1.58 17.16 -5.36
N CYS A 279 2.74 16.71 -5.86
CA CYS A 279 3.39 17.29 -7.04
C CYS A 279 2.60 17.02 -8.32
N VAL A 280 2.26 15.76 -8.59
CA VAL A 280 1.53 15.33 -9.79
C VAL A 280 0.10 15.87 -9.76
N GLY A 281 -0.55 15.84 -8.59
CA GLY A 281 -1.87 16.43 -8.38
C GLY A 281 -1.87 17.93 -8.68
N TYR A 282 -0.96 18.71 -8.10
CA TYR A 282 -0.90 20.15 -8.36
C TYR A 282 -0.66 20.46 -9.83
N VAL A 283 0.31 19.80 -10.47
CA VAL A 283 0.60 19.99 -11.90
C VAL A 283 -0.62 19.64 -12.76
N SER A 284 -1.32 18.55 -12.45
CA SER A 284 -2.47 18.11 -13.23
C SER A 284 -3.65 19.06 -13.08
N PHE A 285 -4.03 19.39 -11.84
CA PHE A 285 -5.19 20.22 -11.56
C PHE A 285 -4.99 21.69 -11.97
N ARG A 286 -3.78 22.26 -11.81
CA ARG A 286 -3.52 23.65 -12.25
C ARG A 286 -3.64 23.79 -13.77
N ASN A 287 -3.22 22.77 -14.53
CA ASN A 287 -3.29 22.78 -15.99
C ASN A 287 -4.71 22.50 -16.48
N LEU A 288 -5.43 21.57 -15.85
CA LEU A 288 -6.82 21.26 -16.15
C LEU A 288 -7.74 22.47 -15.89
N LEU A 289 -7.61 23.12 -14.73
CA LEU A 289 -8.44 24.24 -14.31
C LEU A 289 -7.91 25.61 -14.76
N ARG A 290 -6.70 25.66 -15.35
CA ARG A 290 -6.00 26.88 -15.79
C ARG A 290 -5.89 27.93 -14.68
N SER A 291 -5.66 27.46 -13.46
CA SER A 291 -5.66 28.31 -12.27
C SER A 291 -4.83 27.66 -11.19
N ASP A 292 -3.77 28.33 -10.75
CA ASP A 292 -2.91 27.84 -9.66
C ASP A 292 -3.67 27.71 -8.34
N ARG A 293 -4.57 28.66 -8.03
CA ARG A 293 -5.32 28.61 -6.77
C ARG A 293 -6.32 27.47 -6.75
N MET A 294 -7.03 27.23 -7.86
CA MET A 294 -7.92 26.07 -7.97
C MET A 294 -7.12 24.77 -7.99
N GLY A 295 -5.96 24.75 -8.66
CA GLY A 295 -5.06 23.60 -8.69
C GLY A 295 -4.52 23.21 -7.31
N LEU A 296 -4.06 24.19 -6.53
CA LEU A 296 -3.60 23.97 -5.15
C LEU A 296 -4.75 23.51 -4.24
N CYS A 297 -5.91 24.17 -4.31
CA CYS A 297 -7.07 23.78 -3.50
C CYS A 297 -7.54 22.36 -3.83
N CYS A 298 -7.59 22.00 -5.12
CA CYS A 298 -7.94 20.66 -5.56
C CYS A 298 -6.91 19.61 -5.13
N MET A 299 -5.61 19.93 -5.23
CA MET A 299 -4.54 19.05 -4.75
C MET A 299 -4.67 18.78 -3.25
N LEU A 300 -4.94 19.80 -2.42
CA LEU A 300 -5.10 19.63 -0.98
C LEU A 300 -6.32 18.78 -0.63
N LEU A 301 -7.47 19.04 -1.27
CA LEU A 301 -8.69 18.24 -1.07
C LEU A 301 -8.49 16.77 -1.48
N TYR A 302 -7.71 16.53 -2.53
CA TYR A 302 -7.39 15.18 -2.99
C TYR A 302 -6.37 14.47 -2.09
N LEU A 303 -5.31 15.17 -1.68
CA LEU A 303 -4.24 14.64 -0.82
C LEU A 303 -4.76 14.27 0.57
N LEU A 304 -5.66 15.10 1.13
CA LEU A 304 -6.25 14.93 2.46
C LEU A 304 -7.58 14.18 2.43
N ASN A 305 -7.95 13.60 1.29
CA ASN A 305 -9.21 12.89 1.19
C ASN A 305 -9.20 11.65 2.12
N PRO A 306 -10.25 11.44 2.94
CA PRO A 306 -10.30 10.35 3.92
C PRO A 306 -10.08 8.98 3.30
N TYR A 307 -10.71 8.66 2.16
CA TYR A 307 -10.51 7.37 1.49
C TYR A 307 -9.04 7.10 1.13
N ARG A 308 -8.33 8.13 0.67
CA ARG A 308 -6.90 8.03 0.39
C ARG A 308 -6.08 7.80 1.67
N LEU A 309 -6.39 8.55 2.73
CA LEU A 309 -5.68 8.43 4.00
C LEU A 309 -5.95 7.07 4.68
N VAL A 310 -7.15 6.53 4.56
CA VAL A 310 -7.51 5.17 4.99
C VAL A 310 -6.71 4.13 4.22
N ASN A 311 -6.62 4.25 2.89
CA ASN A 311 -5.80 3.36 2.07
C ASN A 311 -4.35 3.36 2.54
N MET A 312 -3.85 4.49 3.02
CA MET A 312 -2.48 4.67 3.49
C MET A 312 -2.27 4.14 4.91
N TYR A 313 -3.13 4.55 5.85
CA TYR A 313 -2.89 4.35 7.26
C TYR A 313 -3.55 3.11 7.82
N CYS A 314 -4.78 2.79 7.44
CA CYS A 314 -5.52 1.68 8.03
C CYS A 314 -5.38 0.42 7.18
N ARG A 315 -5.53 0.54 5.85
CA ARG A 315 -5.47 -0.62 4.95
C ARG A 315 -4.06 -1.02 4.56
N ALA A 316 -3.13 -0.06 4.50
CA ALA A 316 -1.83 -0.22 3.85
C ALA A 316 -1.91 -0.74 2.39
N ALA A 317 -2.93 -0.32 1.64
CA ALA A 317 -3.19 -0.75 0.25
C ALA A 317 -2.24 -0.03 -0.74
N VAL A 318 -0.94 -0.40 -0.74
CA VAL A 318 0.13 0.33 -1.44
C VAL A 318 -0.13 0.47 -2.93
N GLY A 319 -0.66 -0.56 -3.58
CA GLY A 319 -1.00 -0.52 -5.01
C GLY A 319 -2.02 0.57 -5.35
N GLU A 320 -3.13 0.62 -4.59
CA GLU A 320 -4.17 1.64 -4.77
C GLU A 320 -3.59 3.05 -4.53
N MET A 321 -2.78 3.23 -3.49
CA MET A 321 -2.15 4.51 -3.17
C MET A 321 -1.22 5.02 -4.29
N LEU A 322 -0.42 4.11 -4.87
CA LEU A 322 0.45 4.43 -6.00
C LEU A 322 -0.37 4.82 -7.23
N ALA A 323 -1.46 4.11 -7.52
CA ALA A 323 -2.35 4.46 -8.64
C ALA A 323 -2.94 5.86 -8.48
N GLN A 324 -3.30 6.26 -7.26
CA GLN A 324 -3.80 7.61 -6.94
C GLN A 324 -2.80 8.74 -7.24
N ILE A 325 -1.48 8.50 -7.37
CA ILE A 325 -0.52 9.49 -7.88
C ILE A 325 -0.88 9.91 -9.31
N PHE A 326 -1.26 8.92 -10.13
CA PHE A 326 -1.39 9.06 -11.57
C PHE A 326 -2.81 9.36 -12.04
N LEU A 327 -3.83 9.14 -11.20
CA LEU A 327 -5.23 9.45 -11.54
C LEU A 327 -5.46 10.93 -11.93
N PRO A 328 -4.92 11.94 -11.22
CA PRO A 328 -5.01 13.34 -11.66
C PRO A 328 -4.34 13.57 -13.02
N LEU A 329 -3.19 12.92 -13.26
CA LEU A 329 -2.45 13.02 -14.50
C LEU A 329 -3.22 12.39 -15.66
N LEU A 330 -3.90 11.27 -15.41
CA LEU A 330 -4.76 10.61 -16.39
C LEU A 330 -5.93 11.52 -16.77
N LEU A 331 -6.62 12.12 -15.78
CA LEU A 331 -7.71 13.06 -16.02
C LEU A 331 -7.28 14.20 -16.94
N TRP A 332 -6.12 14.81 -16.66
CA TRP A 332 -5.59 15.88 -17.51
C TRP A 332 -5.15 15.37 -18.89
N GLY A 333 -4.43 14.25 -18.97
CA GLY A 333 -3.95 13.68 -20.25
C GLY A 333 -5.09 13.29 -21.19
N VAL A 334 -6.10 12.61 -20.66
CA VAL A 334 -7.31 12.20 -21.39
C VAL A 334 -8.10 13.41 -21.85
N TYR A 335 -8.21 14.44 -21.00
CA TYR A 335 -8.78 15.73 -21.40
C TYR A 335 -8.04 16.31 -22.63
N GLU A 336 -6.70 16.30 -22.65
CA GLU A 336 -5.92 16.83 -23.79
C GLU A 336 -6.15 16.00 -25.07
N LEU A 337 -6.24 14.68 -24.95
CA LEU A 337 -6.53 13.77 -26.07
C LEU A 337 -7.92 13.99 -26.68
N ILE A 338 -8.96 14.13 -25.85
CA ILE A 338 -10.36 14.22 -26.32
C ILE A 338 -10.74 15.67 -26.67
N CYS A 339 -10.36 16.61 -25.81
CA CYS A 339 -10.84 17.99 -25.83
C CYS A 339 -9.75 19.00 -26.16
N GLY A 340 -8.54 18.84 -25.59
CA GLY A 340 -7.44 19.79 -25.68
C GLY A 340 -6.47 19.55 -26.84
N ASP A 341 -5.18 19.74 -26.58
CA ASP A 341 -4.08 19.56 -27.53
C ASP A 341 -3.61 18.11 -27.57
N GLN A 342 -4.03 17.38 -28.60
CA GLN A 342 -3.68 15.98 -28.82
C GLN A 342 -2.18 15.72 -28.97
N LYS A 343 -1.34 16.75 -29.16
CA LYS A 343 0.12 16.59 -29.16
C LYS A 343 0.68 16.21 -27.79
N LYS A 344 -0.11 16.40 -26.72
CA LYS A 344 0.25 16.04 -25.34
C LYS A 344 -0.12 14.60 -24.97
N TRP A 345 -0.31 13.72 -25.94
CA TRP A 345 -0.60 12.29 -25.74
C TRP A 345 0.37 11.57 -24.79
N TRP A 346 1.61 12.06 -24.68
CA TRP A 346 2.62 11.57 -23.74
C TRP A 346 2.20 11.68 -22.27
N ILE A 347 1.32 12.62 -21.90
CA ILE A 347 0.79 12.75 -20.54
C ILE A 347 -0.01 11.50 -20.18
N THR A 348 -0.87 11.06 -21.09
CA THR A 348 -1.66 9.83 -20.92
C THR A 348 -0.76 8.60 -20.87
N VAL A 349 0.34 8.56 -21.62
CA VAL A 349 1.33 7.45 -21.55
C VAL A 349 1.94 7.35 -20.16
N LEU A 350 2.40 8.48 -19.60
CA LEU A 350 2.99 8.49 -18.26
C LEU A 350 1.96 8.09 -17.20
N ALA A 351 0.74 8.61 -17.30
CA ALA A 351 -0.33 8.28 -16.36
C ALA A 351 -0.72 6.79 -16.44
N ALA A 352 -0.99 6.28 -17.64
CA ALA A 352 -1.40 4.90 -17.83
C ALA A 352 -0.29 3.91 -17.46
N THR A 353 0.97 4.20 -17.82
CA THR A 353 2.13 3.40 -17.39
C THR A 353 2.25 3.40 -15.87
N GLY A 354 2.11 4.55 -15.22
CA GLY A 354 2.13 4.64 -13.77
C GLY A 354 1.04 3.79 -13.11
N ILE A 355 -0.19 3.82 -13.62
CA ILE A 355 -1.31 3.03 -13.09
C ILE A 355 -1.08 1.53 -13.30
N ILE A 356 -0.63 1.10 -14.49
CA ILE A 356 -0.27 -0.31 -14.78
C ILE A 356 0.79 -0.79 -13.80
N GLN A 357 1.79 0.04 -13.53
CA GLN A 357 2.89 -0.28 -12.61
C GLN A 357 2.53 -0.11 -11.13
N SER A 358 1.26 0.18 -10.82
CA SER A 358 0.76 0.37 -9.46
C SER A 358 -0.27 -0.68 -9.07
N HIS A 359 -1.35 -0.81 -9.85
CA HIS A 359 -2.51 -1.61 -9.47
C HIS A 359 -3.39 -1.94 -10.67
N ILE A 360 -3.48 -3.23 -11.01
CA ILE A 360 -4.20 -3.72 -12.21
C ILE A 360 -5.69 -3.40 -12.17
N ILE A 361 -6.34 -3.52 -11.01
CA ILE A 361 -7.75 -3.17 -10.87
C ILE A 361 -7.99 -1.66 -11.10
N SER A 362 -7.02 -0.80 -10.73
CA SER A 362 -7.11 0.62 -11.09
C SER A 362 -6.93 0.86 -12.58
N VAL A 363 -6.21 0.01 -13.32
CA VAL A 363 -6.14 0.08 -14.79
C VAL A 363 -7.53 -0.13 -15.38
N GLU A 364 -8.21 -1.19 -14.94
CA GLU A 364 -9.55 -1.53 -15.42
C GLU A 364 -10.54 -0.39 -15.20
N ILE A 365 -10.68 0.11 -13.96
CA ILE A 365 -11.60 1.21 -13.67
C ILE A 365 -11.22 2.48 -14.47
N SER A 366 -9.92 2.75 -14.64
CA SER A 366 -9.44 3.86 -15.46
C SER A 366 -9.85 3.70 -16.93
N VAL A 367 -9.73 2.50 -17.50
CA VAL A 367 -10.15 2.19 -18.87
C VAL A 367 -11.65 2.42 -19.02
N LEU A 368 -12.47 2.01 -18.05
CA LEU A 368 -13.92 2.26 -18.05
C LEU A 368 -14.25 3.76 -18.14
N PHE A 369 -13.64 4.61 -17.30
CA PHE A 369 -13.87 6.05 -17.35
C PHE A 369 -13.30 6.71 -18.61
N VAL A 370 -12.15 6.26 -19.12
CA VAL A 370 -11.58 6.76 -20.38
C VAL A 370 -12.49 6.41 -21.55
N ALA A 371 -12.96 5.16 -21.63
CA ALA A 371 -13.90 4.71 -22.65
C ALA A 371 -15.21 5.50 -22.59
N ALA A 372 -15.79 5.67 -21.40
CA ALA A 372 -16.97 6.51 -21.21
C ALA A 372 -16.75 7.95 -21.69
N GLY A 373 -15.59 8.56 -21.36
CA GLY A 373 -15.21 9.88 -21.84
C GLY A 373 -15.13 9.95 -23.36
N VAL A 374 -14.47 8.99 -24.01
CA VAL A 374 -14.36 8.94 -25.47
C VAL A 374 -15.74 8.79 -26.12
N LEU A 375 -16.55 7.85 -25.64
CA LEU A 375 -17.88 7.52 -26.17
C LEU A 375 -18.90 8.64 -25.97
N ILE A 376 -18.76 9.46 -24.93
CA ILE A 376 -19.64 10.61 -24.69
C ILE A 376 -19.17 11.83 -25.48
N PHE A 377 -17.90 12.20 -25.34
CA PHE A 377 -17.43 13.52 -25.81
C PHE A 377 -17.08 13.55 -27.29
N ILE A 378 -16.57 12.47 -27.89
CA ILE A 378 -16.26 12.47 -29.33
C ILE A 378 -17.54 12.62 -30.17
N PRO A 379 -18.60 11.82 -29.96
CA PRO A 379 -19.86 12.00 -30.68
C PRO A 379 -20.51 13.35 -30.41
N TYR A 380 -20.49 13.83 -29.16
CA TYR A 380 -21.01 15.17 -28.82
C TYR A 380 -20.32 16.27 -29.61
N ARG A 381 -19.00 16.21 -29.77
CA ARG A 381 -18.24 17.22 -30.52
C ARG A 381 -18.48 17.16 -32.02
N LEU A 382 -18.69 15.95 -32.58
CA LEU A 382 -19.10 15.75 -33.96
C LEU A 382 -20.50 16.32 -34.21
N TYR A 383 -21.46 16.02 -33.33
CA TYR A 383 -22.82 16.56 -33.37
C TYR A 383 -22.82 18.10 -33.32
N ARG A 384 -22.02 18.69 -32.42
CA ARG A 384 -21.85 20.15 -32.32
C ARG A 384 -21.04 20.77 -33.47
N LYS A 385 -20.53 19.97 -34.42
CA LYS A 385 -19.63 20.40 -35.51
C LYS A 385 -18.40 21.18 -35.02
N THR A 386 -17.96 20.89 -33.79
CA THR A 386 -16.76 21.49 -33.17
C THR A 386 -15.49 20.70 -33.45
N GLU A 387 -15.62 19.52 -34.06
CA GLU A 387 -14.52 18.65 -34.47
C GLU A 387 -14.56 18.48 -35.98
N THR A 388 -13.43 18.71 -36.66
CA THR A 388 -13.28 18.44 -38.10
C THR A 388 -12.78 17.01 -38.32
N PRO A 389 -13.08 16.36 -39.46
CA PRO A 389 -12.59 15.00 -39.75
C PRO A 389 -11.06 14.89 -39.62
N LYS A 390 -10.33 15.94 -40.03
CA LYS A 390 -8.88 16.02 -39.91
C LYS A 390 -8.40 16.05 -38.44
N ASN A 391 -9.08 16.80 -37.58
CA ASN A 391 -8.72 16.85 -36.15
C ASN A 391 -9.13 15.56 -35.43
N LEU A 392 -10.28 14.98 -35.77
CA LEU A 392 -10.70 13.66 -35.29
C LEU A 392 -9.62 12.60 -35.62
N GLY A 393 -9.15 12.53 -36.87
CA GLY A 393 -8.09 11.61 -37.26
C GLY A 393 -6.79 11.83 -36.48
N ARG A 394 -6.43 13.09 -36.19
CA ARG A 394 -5.26 13.42 -35.34
C ARG A 394 -5.46 12.97 -33.89
N ARG A 395 -6.66 13.09 -33.33
CA ARG A 395 -6.99 12.62 -31.98
C ARG A 395 -6.98 11.10 -31.88
N MET A 396 -7.56 10.41 -32.85
CA MET A 396 -7.54 8.94 -32.93
C MET A 396 -6.10 8.43 -33.05
N LEU A 397 -5.29 9.05 -33.90
CA LEU A 397 -3.87 8.73 -34.00
C LEU A 397 -3.12 9.00 -32.68
N ALA A 398 -3.42 10.10 -31.99
CA ALA A 398 -2.81 10.41 -30.70
C ALA A 398 -3.20 9.40 -29.62
N MET A 399 -4.46 8.96 -29.59
CA MET A 399 -4.93 7.90 -28.70
C MET A 399 -4.26 6.56 -29.02
N GLY A 400 -4.17 6.18 -30.30
CA GLY A 400 -3.45 4.97 -30.73
C GLY A 400 -1.97 5.01 -30.38
N LYS A 401 -1.31 6.18 -30.52
CA LYS A 401 0.08 6.39 -30.05
C LYS A 401 0.19 6.24 -28.55
N ALA A 402 -0.74 6.80 -27.78
CA ALA A 402 -0.72 6.69 -26.33
C ALA A 402 -0.90 5.23 -25.88
N ALA A 403 -1.87 4.51 -26.45
CA ALA A 403 -2.11 3.10 -26.16
C ALA A 403 -0.90 2.23 -26.54
N GLY A 404 -0.42 2.34 -27.79
CA GLY A 404 0.72 1.57 -28.28
C GLY A 404 2.00 1.83 -27.47
N MET A 405 2.30 3.10 -27.17
CA MET A 405 3.47 3.44 -26.35
C MET A 405 3.35 2.91 -24.92
N THR A 406 2.16 2.99 -24.33
CA THR A 406 1.90 2.44 -23.00
C THR A 406 2.13 0.93 -22.99
N ILE A 407 1.60 0.19 -23.97
CA ILE A 407 1.82 -1.26 -24.07
C ILE A 407 3.31 -1.56 -24.20
N LEU A 408 4.01 -0.94 -25.15
CA LEU A 408 5.44 -1.19 -25.39
C LEU A 408 6.30 -0.93 -24.15
N LEU A 409 6.03 0.13 -23.40
CA LEU A 409 6.73 0.46 -22.15
C LEU A 409 6.49 -0.55 -21.03
N ASN A 410 5.37 -1.30 -21.08
CA ASN A 410 4.95 -2.20 -20.03
C ASN A 410 5.04 -3.69 -20.41
N LEU A 411 5.50 -4.06 -21.61
CA LEU A 411 5.65 -5.46 -22.03
C LEU A 411 6.50 -6.30 -21.08
N TRP A 412 7.51 -5.70 -20.43
CA TRP A 412 8.32 -6.39 -19.42
C TRP A 412 7.51 -6.95 -18.24
N PHE A 413 6.35 -6.35 -17.93
CA PHE A 413 5.42 -6.79 -16.90
C PHE A 413 4.20 -7.50 -17.51
N LEU A 414 3.62 -6.95 -18.57
CA LEU A 414 2.41 -7.46 -19.20
C LEU A 414 2.59 -8.87 -19.78
N ILE A 415 3.76 -9.21 -20.35
CA ILE A 415 3.97 -10.56 -20.90
C ILE A 415 3.96 -11.62 -19.78
N PRO A 416 4.77 -11.51 -18.71
CA PRO A 416 4.68 -12.42 -17.56
C PRO A 416 3.27 -12.52 -16.99
N PHE A 417 2.62 -11.37 -16.74
CA PHE A 417 1.26 -11.30 -16.20
C PHE A 417 0.26 -12.06 -17.10
N LEU A 418 0.19 -11.72 -18.38
CA LEU A 418 -0.75 -12.32 -19.33
C LEU A 418 -0.47 -13.80 -19.61
N SER A 419 0.75 -14.28 -19.37
CA SER A 419 1.09 -15.70 -19.54
C SER A 419 0.46 -16.60 -18.47
N HIS A 420 -0.02 -15.99 -17.39
CA HIS A 420 -0.62 -16.65 -16.23
C HIS A 420 -2.09 -16.24 -16.05
N VAL A 421 -2.64 -15.45 -16.97
CA VAL A 421 -4.06 -15.11 -16.96
C VAL A 421 -4.84 -16.33 -17.44
N GLY A 422 -5.67 -16.88 -16.56
CA GLY A 422 -6.49 -18.06 -16.83
C GLY A 422 -5.94 -19.35 -16.24
N ASP A 423 -4.78 -19.30 -15.57
CA ASP A 423 -4.34 -20.38 -14.70
C ASP A 423 -5.28 -20.48 -13.49
N ASP A 424 -5.56 -21.71 -13.03
CA ASP A 424 -6.41 -21.99 -11.85
C ASP A 424 -5.64 -21.75 -10.54
N TYR A 425 -5.17 -20.51 -10.37
CA TYR A 425 -4.59 -20.07 -9.12
C TYR A 425 -5.67 -19.69 -8.12
N TYR A 426 -5.51 -20.17 -6.89
CA TYR A 426 -6.16 -19.65 -5.70
C TYR A 426 -5.80 -18.17 -5.52
N ILE A 427 -6.83 -17.34 -5.46
CA ILE A 427 -6.74 -15.91 -5.17
C ILE A 427 -7.68 -15.64 -4.00
N LYS A 428 -7.13 -15.22 -2.86
CA LYS A 428 -7.90 -14.89 -1.67
C LYS A 428 -8.92 -13.79 -2.00
N GLY A 429 -10.20 -14.09 -1.75
CA GLY A 429 -11.31 -13.19 -2.06
C GLY A 429 -11.83 -13.25 -3.51
N GLN A 430 -11.39 -14.21 -4.33
CA GLN A 430 -12.07 -14.50 -5.59
C GLN A 430 -13.53 -14.93 -5.31
N GLY A 431 -14.47 -14.40 -6.09
CA GLY A 431 -15.90 -14.66 -5.87
C GLY A 431 -16.54 -13.89 -4.70
N THR A 432 -15.84 -12.90 -4.11
CA THR A 432 -16.40 -12.01 -3.08
C THR A 432 -17.79 -11.52 -3.47
N ASP A 433 -18.71 -11.52 -2.50
CA ASP A 433 -20.01 -10.89 -2.66
C ASP A 433 -19.85 -9.37 -2.81
N MET A 434 -19.85 -8.92 -4.07
CA MET A 434 -19.70 -7.52 -4.44
C MET A 434 -20.82 -6.66 -3.84
N GLN A 435 -22.03 -7.20 -3.72
CA GLN A 435 -23.17 -6.45 -3.18
C GLN A 435 -23.02 -6.21 -1.68
N ASN A 436 -22.62 -7.24 -0.92
CA ASN A 436 -22.34 -7.11 0.51
C ASN A 436 -21.04 -6.33 0.79
N SER A 437 -20.18 -6.19 -0.21
CA SER A 437 -18.99 -5.35 -0.17
C SER A 437 -19.24 -3.91 -0.64
N ALA A 438 -20.43 -3.56 -1.13
CA ALA A 438 -20.73 -2.20 -1.58
C ALA A 438 -21.18 -1.31 -0.41
N LEU A 439 -20.77 -0.04 -0.40
CA LEU A 439 -21.08 0.88 0.71
C LEU A 439 -22.58 1.16 0.80
N GLU A 440 -23.12 1.16 2.01
CA GLU A 440 -24.42 1.78 2.22
C GLU A 440 -24.38 3.29 1.89
N ILE A 441 -25.48 3.83 1.38
CA ILE A 441 -25.55 5.25 1.00
C ILE A 441 -25.20 6.16 2.19
N GLY A 442 -25.61 5.78 3.41
CA GLY A 442 -25.31 6.53 4.64
C GLY A 442 -23.81 6.65 4.91
N ASP A 443 -23.04 5.61 4.56
CA ASP A 443 -21.61 5.52 4.85
C ASP A 443 -20.78 6.46 3.99
N ILE A 444 -21.29 6.80 2.80
CA ILE A 444 -20.70 7.83 1.93
C ILE A 444 -20.65 9.20 2.65
N PHE A 445 -21.61 9.48 3.56
CA PHE A 445 -21.69 10.73 4.32
C PHE A 445 -20.92 10.69 5.64
N ARG A 446 -20.29 9.57 6.00
CA ARG A 446 -19.67 9.41 7.32
C ARG A 446 -18.54 10.42 7.54
N LEU A 447 -18.58 11.09 8.70
CA LEU A 447 -17.61 12.12 9.13
C LEU A 447 -16.35 11.51 9.74
N PHE A 448 -16.51 10.44 10.51
CA PHE A 448 -15.44 9.76 11.23
C PHE A 448 -15.35 8.34 10.73
N VAL A 449 -14.13 7.85 10.63
CA VAL A 449 -13.82 6.55 10.07
C VAL A 449 -13.19 5.74 11.20
N GLU A 450 -13.64 4.53 11.45
CA GLU A 450 -13.14 3.70 12.55
C GLU A 450 -12.03 2.76 12.03
N TYR A 451 -10.99 2.52 12.83
CA TYR A 451 -9.87 1.62 12.48
C TYR A 451 -10.25 0.12 12.53
N GLU A 452 -11.14 -0.28 13.45
CA GLU A 452 -11.68 -1.65 13.56
C GLU A 452 -13.22 -1.58 13.68
N GLY A 453 -13.94 -2.45 12.96
CA GLY A 453 -15.41 -2.49 12.98
C GLY A 453 -15.99 -3.36 14.09
N SER A 454 -17.11 -2.97 14.70
CA SER A 454 -17.77 -3.73 15.77
C SER A 454 -18.43 -5.03 15.26
N SER A 455 -17.83 -6.18 15.58
CA SER A 455 -18.31 -7.52 15.23
C SER A 455 -19.68 -7.85 15.84
N THR A 456 -20.71 -8.03 15.01
CA THR A 456 -21.88 -8.87 15.38
C THR A 456 -22.24 -9.91 14.31
N THR A 457 -21.72 -9.82 13.08
CA THR A 457 -21.74 -10.91 12.07
C THR A 457 -20.55 -10.78 11.11
N GLU A 458 -19.88 -11.89 10.78
CA GLU A 458 -18.59 -11.93 10.07
C GLU A 458 -18.59 -11.40 8.62
N VAL A 459 -19.77 -11.21 8.01
CA VAL A 459 -19.88 -10.81 6.59
C VAL A 459 -20.21 -9.33 6.39
N VAL A 460 -20.76 -8.65 7.41
CA VAL A 460 -21.26 -7.26 7.30
C VAL A 460 -20.22 -6.21 7.73
N ASN A 461 -19.09 -6.61 8.32
CA ASN A 461 -18.23 -5.71 9.09
C ASN A 461 -17.07 -5.01 8.39
N ARG A 462 -16.93 -5.11 7.07
CA ARG A 462 -15.78 -4.48 6.36
C ARG A 462 -16.01 -3.02 5.92
N GLN A 463 -17.09 -2.36 6.35
CA GLN A 463 -17.48 -1.04 5.81
C GLN A 463 -17.37 0.12 6.80
N LEU A 464 -16.97 -0.11 8.06
CA LEU A 464 -16.88 0.94 9.07
C LEU A 464 -15.71 1.92 8.85
N PHE A 465 -14.72 1.51 8.04
CA PHE A 465 -13.48 2.24 7.83
C PHE A 465 -13.36 3.00 6.49
N ILE A 466 -14.43 3.19 5.70
CA ILE A 466 -14.31 3.75 4.33
C ILE A 466 -15.33 4.87 4.07
N SER A 467 -14.87 6.07 3.67
CA SER A 467 -15.73 7.20 3.25
C SER A 467 -14.99 8.20 2.34
N ILE A 468 -15.71 8.86 1.42
CA ILE A 468 -15.17 10.03 0.67
C ILE A 468 -15.27 11.34 1.47
N GLY A 469 -16.04 11.35 2.55
CA GLY A 469 -16.28 12.45 3.45
C GLY A 469 -17.34 13.46 2.99
N PRO A 470 -18.14 14.01 3.93
CA PRO A 470 -19.21 14.95 3.61
C PRO A 470 -18.70 16.25 3.00
N VAL A 471 -17.41 16.60 3.13
CA VAL A 471 -16.86 17.82 2.52
C VAL A 471 -17.04 17.82 1.00
N LEU A 472 -16.72 16.70 0.35
CA LEU A 472 -16.85 16.60 -1.10
C LEU A 472 -18.33 16.62 -1.53
N LEU A 473 -19.21 16.04 -0.71
CA LEU A 473 -20.66 16.03 -0.93
C LEU A 473 -21.27 17.43 -0.74
N LEU A 474 -20.88 18.17 0.30
CA LEU A 474 -21.25 19.58 0.50
C LEU A 474 -20.73 20.44 -0.66
N GLY A 475 -19.54 20.12 -1.18
CA GLY A 475 -18.97 20.70 -2.38
C GLY A 475 -19.89 20.58 -3.60
N ILE A 476 -20.60 19.46 -3.78
CA ILE A 476 -21.59 19.27 -4.86
C ILE A 476 -22.71 20.31 -4.77
N PHE A 477 -23.29 20.52 -3.59
CA PHE A 477 -24.40 21.47 -3.41
C PHE A 477 -23.95 22.90 -3.67
N VAL A 478 -22.80 23.30 -3.11
CA VAL A 478 -22.25 24.64 -3.31
C VAL A 478 -21.87 24.87 -4.77
N TYR A 479 -21.21 23.89 -5.41
CA TYR A 479 -20.88 23.95 -6.83
C TYR A 479 -22.15 24.10 -7.67
N SER A 480 -23.18 23.28 -7.40
CA SER A 480 -24.43 23.29 -8.15
C SER A 480 -25.16 24.63 -8.04
N TYR A 481 -25.14 25.25 -6.86
CA TYR A 481 -25.62 26.63 -6.67
C TYR A 481 -24.90 27.61 -7.61
N TYR A 482 -23.57 27.55 -7.70
CA TYR A 482 -22.79 28.43 -8.57
C TYR A 482 -22.95 28.12 -10.07
N ALA A 483 -23.00 26.85 -10.43
CA ALA A 483 -23.05 26.38 -11.81
C ALA A 483 -24.43 26.60 -12.44
N PHE A 484 -25.51 26.31 -11.71
CA PHE A 484 -26.86 26.21 -12.28
C PHE A 484 -27.81 27.30 -11.81
N TYR A 485 -27.78 27.69 -10.53
CA TYR A 485 -28.65 28.73 -10.01
C TYR A 485 -28.08 30.12 -10.28
N ARG A 486 -26.89 30.42 -9.75
CA ARG A 486 -26.24 31.72 -9.93
C ARG A 486 -25.65 31.91 -11.32
N LYS A 487 -25.23 30.81 -11.96
CA LYS A 487 -24.62 30.79 -13.30
C LYS A 487 -23.42 31.74 -13.43
N SER A 488 -22.62 31.87 -12.38
CA SER A 488 -21.48 32.82 -12.32
C SER A 488 -20.14 32.22 -12.73
N LEU A 489 -20.07 30.90 -12.93
CA LEU A 489 -18.84 30.21 -13.30
C LEU A 489 -18.39 30.59 -14.71
N ASP A 490 -17.08 30.76 -14.89
CA ASP A 490 -16.48 30.83 -16.22
C ASP A 490 -16.83 29.57 -17.03
N SER A 491 -17.03 29.75 -18.34
CA SER A 491 -17.51 28.69 -19.24
C SER A 491 -16.59 27.46 -19.26
N TRP A 492 -15.27 27.66 -19.16
CA TRP A 492 -14.30 26.57 -19.11
C TRP A 492 -14.40 25.82 -17.78
N VAL A 493 -14.34 26.56 -16.67
CA VAL A 493 -14.40 26.00 -15.31
C VAL A 493 -15.70 25.23 -15.10
N LYS A 494 -16.83 25.78 -15.55
CA LYS A 494 -18.14 25.12 -15.50
C LYS A 494 -18.17 23.83 -16.33
N ARG A 495 -17.54 23.81 -17.51
CA ARG A 495 -17.48 22.61 -18.34
C ARG A 495 -16.73 21.49 -17.62
N ILE A 496 -15.53 21.77 -17.14
CA ILE A 496 -14.71 20.79 -16.41
C ILE A 496 -15.44 20.34 -15.13
N GLY A 497 -15.95 21.29 -14.35
CA GLY A 497 -16.70 21.01 -13.13
C GLY A 497 -17.94 20.14 -13.38
N ASN A 498 -18.68 20.35 -14.47
CA ASN A 498 -19.85 19.53 -14.80
C ASN A 498 -19.48 18.10 -15.20
N VAL A 499 -18.38 17.92 -15.93
CA VAL A 499 -17.88 16.58 -16.29
C VAL A 499 -17.44 15.84 -15.03
N CYS A 500 -16.64 16.48 -14.17
CA CYS A 500 -16.23 15.90 -12.90
C CYS A 500 -17.43 15.65 -11.97
N LEU A 501 -18.44 16.52 -11.95
CA LEU A 501 -19.65 16.30 -11.18
C LEU A 501 -20.39 15.03 -11.65
N GLY A 502 -20.56 14.87 -12.97
CA GLY A 502 -21.20 13.69 -13.55
C GLY A 502 -20.46 12.40 -13.22
N PHE A 503 -19.16 12.33 -13.50
CA PHE A 503 -18.37 11.14 -13.20
C PHE A 503 -18.18 10.90 -11.70
N GLY A 504 -18.13 11.95 -10.87
CA GLY A 504 -18.11 11.84 -9.42
C GLY A 504 -19.40 11.22 -8.87
N ILE A 505 -20.57 11.67 -9.33
CA ILE A 505 -21.87 11.08 -8.95
C ILE A 505 -21.95 9.62 -9.40
N VAL A 506 -21.55 9.31 -10.65
CA VAL A 506 -21.51 7.92 -11.15
C VAL A 506 -20.57 7.06 -10.30
N SER A 507 -19.41 7.57 -9.91
CA SER A 507 -18.49 6.84 -9.03
C SER A 507 -19.10 6.55 -7.66
N CYS A 508 -19.79 7.53 -7.05
CA CYS A 508 -20.53 7.31 -5.80
C CYS A 508 -21.69 6.31 -5.95
N TYR A 509 -22.35 6.30 -7.11
CA TYR A 509 -23.40 5.33 -7.38
C TYR A 509 -22.82 3.91 -7.48
N LEU A 510 -21.77 3.74 -8.28
CA LEU A 510 -21.10 2.45 -8.48
C LEU A 510 -20.48 1.90 -7.19
N CYS A 511 -19.95 2.74 -6.30
CA CYS A 511 -19.41 2.26 -5.03
C CYS A 511 -20.49 1.82 -4.03
N SER A 512 -21.75 2.21 -4.24
CA SER A 512 -22.82 2.03 -3.26
C SER A 512 -23.62 0.75 -3.49
N SER A 513 -24.26 0.26 -2.44
CA SER A 513 -25.21 -0.85 -2.49
C SER A 513 -26.48 -0.52 -3.28
N ALA A 514 -26.69 0.75 -3.66
CA ALA A 514 -27.76 1.16 -4.57
C ALA A 514 -27.52 0.72 -6.02
N PHE A 515 -26.27 0.44 -6.39
CA PHE A 515 -25.98 -0.19 -7.67
C PHE A 515 -26.19 -1.71 -7.53
N PRO A 516 -26.95 -2.34 -8.45
CA PRO A 516 -27.35 -3.75 -8.32
C PRO A 516 -26.19 -4.69 -8.72
N TRP A 517 -25.18 -4.81 -7.87
CA TRP A 517 -24.03 -5.69 -8.08
C TRP A 517 -24.41 -7.16 -8.20
N ASN A 518 -25.51 -7.59 -7.59
CA ASN A 518 -26.07 -8.94 -7.80
C ASN A 518 -26.46 -9.18 -9.27
N VAL A 519 -27.09 -8.21 -9.93
CA VAL A 519 -27.45 -8.34 -11.35
C VAL A 519 -26.22 -8.42 -12.24
N VAL A 520 -25.14 -7.71 -11.88
CA VAL A 520 -23.85 -7.81 -12.57
C VAL A 520 -23.27 -9.23 -12.41
N LYS A 521 -23.31 -9.78 -11.19
CA LYS A 521 -22.84 -11.14 -10.92
C LYS A 521 -23.63 -12.21 -11.67
N ASP A 522 -24.95 -12.05 -11.75
CA ASP A 522 -25.85 -12.98 -12.44
C ASP A 522 -25.78 -12.87 -13.98
N THR A 523 -25.04 -11.88 -14.51
CA THR A 523 -24.92 -11.64 -15.95
C THR A 523 -23.50 -11.90 -16.43
N ASP A 524 -23.24 -13.07 -17.01
CA ASP A 524 -21.89 -13.56 -17.39
C ASP A 524 -21.00 -12.52 -18.10
N TRP A 525 -21.53 -11.82 -19.11
CA TRP A 525 -20.76 -10.86 -19.88
C TRP A 525 -20.45 -9.57 -19.09
N LEU A 526 -21.34 -9.16 -18.16
CA LEU A 526 -21.08 -8.04 -17.26
C LEU A 526 -20.09 -8.45 -16.18
N TYR A 527 -20.24 -9.64 -15.61
CA TYR A 527 -19.33 -10.17 -14.60
C TYR A 527 -17.91 -10.36 -15.16
N SER A 528 -17.79 -10.78 -16.42
CA SER A 528 -16.49 -10.89 -17.11
C SER A 528 -15.75 -9.55 -17.25
N ILE A 529 -16.46 -8.43 -17.18
CA ILE A 529 -15.91 -7.06 -17.32
C ILE A 529 -15.83 -6.32 -15.98
N LEU A 530 -16.70 -6.61 -15.03
CA LEU A 530 -16.81 -5.86 -13.77
C LEU A 530 -16.46 -6.70 -12.54
N GLY A 531 -16.45 -8.03 -12.65
CA GLY A 531 -16.13 -8.95 -11.55
C GLY A 531 -14.69 -8.84 -11.07
N LEU A 532 -13.77 -8.43 -11.95
CA LEU A 532 -12.37 -8.15 -11.63
C LEU A 532 -12.21 -6.99 -10.63
N ILE A 533 -13.21 -6.11 -10.51
CA ILE A 533 -13.21 -5.01 -9.54
C ILE A 533 -13.24 -5.54 -8.11
N GLN A 534 -13.83 -6.72 -7.86
CA GLN A 534 -14.04 -7.43 -6.57
C GLN A 534 -14.75 -6.61 -5.46
N PHE A 535 -14.30 -5.39 -5.20
CA PHE A 535 -14.76 -4.51 -4.15
C PHE A 535 -15.24 -3.17 -4.71
N PRO A 536 -16.56 -2.89 -4.71
CA PRO A 536 -17.11 -1.65 -5.27
C PRO A 536 -16.59 -0.36 -4.62
N TRP A 537 -16.14 -0.40 -3.36
CA TRP A 537 -15.54 0.78 -2.72
C TRP A 537 -14.31 1.33 -3.46
N ARG A 538 -13.65 0.54 -4.33
CA ARG A 538 -12.54 1.02 -5.17
C ARG A 538 -12.94 2.17 -6.10
N PHE A 539 -14.23 2.34 -6.41
CA PHE A 539 -14.73 3.52 -7.12
C PHE A 539 -14.60 4.83 -6.32
N LEU A 540 -14.43 4.78 -4.99
CA LEU A 540 -14.21 5.96 -4.17
C LEU A 540 -12.91 6.69 -4.52
N ALA A 541 -11.87 6.00 -5.03
CA ALA A 541 -10.66 6.67 -5.52
C ALA A 541 -10.98 7.68 -6.64
N TYR A 542 -11.92 7.31 -7.51
CA TYR A 542 -12.38 8.12 -8.64
C TYR A 542 -13.39 9.18 -8.19
N ALA A 543 -14.28 8.84 -7.25
CA ALA A 543 -15.15 9.82 -6.60
C ALA A 543 -14.32 10.95 -5.95
N SER A 544 -13.28 10.60 -5.20
CA SER A 544 -12.36 11.55 -4.58
C SER A 544 -11.62 12.39 -5.61
N LEU A 545 -11.15 11.81 -6.72
CA LEU A 545 -10.53 12.55 -7.82
C LEU A 545 -11.47 13.61 -8.40
N PHE A 546 -12.66 13.18 -8.84
CA PHE A 546 -13.59 14.06 -9.56
C PHE A 546 -14.24 15.09 -8.63
N LEU A 547 -14.69 14.69 -7.45
CA LEU A 547 -15.37 15.59 -6.51
C LEU A 547 -14.40 16.56 -5.82
N SER A 548 -13.11 16.25 -5.74
CA SER A 548 -12.09 17.25 -5.33
C SER A 548 -12.04 18.44 -6.30
N VAL A 549 -12.17 18.19 -7.62
CA VAL A 549 -12.23 19.26 -8.64
C VAL A 549 -13.48 20.11 -8.44
N VAL A 550 -14.65 19.47 -8.27
CA VAL A 550 -15.94 20.13 -8.04
C VAL A 550 -15.89 21.02 -6.79
N THR A 551 -15.36 20.48 -5.70
CA THR A 551 -15.29 21.14 -4.40
C THR A 551 -14.26 22.27 -4.40
N ALA A 552 -13.12 22.10 -5.08
CA ALA A 552 -12.15 23.18 -5.24
C ALA A 552 -12.74 24.39 -5.97
N ILE A 553 -13.51 24.16 -7.04
CA ILE A 553 -14.23 25.24 -7.73
C ILE A 553 -15.19 25.93 -6.77
N ALA A 554 -16.01 25.16 -6.03
CA ALA A 554 -16.96 25.69 -5.06
C ALA A 554 -16.30 26.57 -3.98
N VAL A 555 -15.20 26.11 -3.37
CA VAL A 555 -14.43 26.85 -2.37
C VAL A 555 -13.92 28.17 -2.94
N ILE A 556 -13.35 28.16 -4.15
CA ILE A 556 -12.79 29.38 -4.76
C ILE A 556 -13.89 30.40 -5.11
N GLU A 557 -15.07 29.96 -5.55
CA GLU A 557 -16.19 30.87 -5.80
C GLU A 557 -16.78 31.47 -4.52
N LEU A 558 -16.90 30.68 -3.44
CA LEU A 558 -17.28 31.21 -2.12
C LEU A 558 -16.36 32.34 -1.67
N LEU A 559 -15.04 32.19 -1.90
CA LEU A 559 -14.06 33.21 -1.56
C LEU A 559 -14.21 34.48 -2.41
N LYS A 560 -14.47 34.34 -3.71
CA LYS A 560 -14.75 35.47 -4.62
C LYS A 560 -15.97 36.26 -4.16
N ASP A 561 -16.98 35.57 -3.66
CA ASP A 561 -18.21 36.16 -3.13
C ASP A 561 -18.15 36.66 -1.70
N ARG A 562 -16.96 36.64 -1.09
CA ARG A 562 -16.76 37.03 0.31
C ARG A 562 -17.52 36.16 1.31
N ARG A 563 -17.92 34.94 0.93
CA ARG A 563 -18.51 33.91 1.81
C ARG A 563 -17.40 33.07 2.47
N GLN A 564 -16.41 33.76 3.02
CA GLN A 564 -15.18 33.15 3.55
C GLN A 564 -15.44 32.22 4.73
N MET A 565 -16.50 32.45 5.52
CA MET A 565 -16.87 31.54 6.61
C MET A 565 -17.29 30.17 6.09
N ILE A 566 -18.12 30.10 5.05
CA ILE A 566 -18.56 28.82 4.47
C ILE A 566 -17.36 28.08 3.85
N ALA A 567 -16.51 28.81 3.13
CA ALA A 567 -15.26 28.25 2.61
C ALA A 567 -14.39 27.72 3.76
N GLY A 568 -14.24 28.48 4.85
CA GLY A 568 -13.51 28.08 6.05
C GLY A 568 -14.06 26.82 6.70
N VAL A 569 -15.38 26.64 6.77
CA VAL A 569 -16.01 25.44 7.31
C VAL A 569 -15.64 24.19 6.49
N LEU A 570 -15.74 24.24 5.16
CA LEU A 570 -15.36 23.10 4.29
C LEU A 570 -13.89 22.70 4.49
N VAL A 571 -13.03 23.70 4.67
CA VAL A 571 -11.60 23.52 4.89
C VAL A 571 -11.33 22.90 6.25
N VAL A 572 -11.93 23.44 7.31
CA VAL A 572 -11.80 22.90 8.67
C VAL A 572 -12.31 21.47 8.73
N LEU A 573 -13.44 21.17 8.09
CA LEU A 573 -13.96 19.80 8.02
C LEU A 573 -13.00 18.85 7.30
N THR A 574 -12.35 19.29 6.21
CA THR A 574 -11.31 18.48 5.53
C THR A 574 -10.20 18.14 6.51
N PHE A 575 -9.76 19.14 7.30
CA PHE A 575 -8.72 18.93 8.29
C PHE A 575 -9.15 18.01 9.41
N VAL A 576 -10.31 18.23 10.01
CA VAL A 576 -10.84 17.38 11.08
C VAL A 576 -10.88 15.91 10.64
N MET A 577 -11.34 15.63 9.42
CA MET A 577 -11.35 14.25 8.92
C MET A 577 -9.94 13.69 8.70
N SER A 578 -9.02 14.48 8.14
CA SER A 578 -7.64 14.02 7.94
C SER A 578 -6.88 13.81 9.25
N VAL A 579 -7.16 14.65 10.26
CA VAL A 579 -6.67 14.50 11.64
C VAL A 579 -7.21 13.22 12.24
N HIS A 580 -8.50 12.96 12.06
CA HIS A 580 -9.13 11.73 12.54
C HIS A 580 -8.44 10.49 11.95
N CYS A 581 -8.20 10.45 10.64
CA CYS A 581 -7.46 9.32 10.04
C CYS A 581 -6.04 9.16 10.59
N VAL A 582 -5.37 10.27 10.91
CA VAL A 582 -4.05 10.23 11.55
C VAL A 582 -4.14 9.79 13.00
N ASP A 583 -5.17 10.20 13.73
CA ASP A 583 -5.41 9.81 15.12
C ASP A 583 -5.70 8.32 15.22
N GLU A 584 -6.60 7.80 14.37
CA GLU A 584 -6.89 6.38 14.22
C GLU A 584 -5.64 5.56 13.88
N TYR A 585 -4.81 6.05 12.95
CA TYR A 585 -3.51 5.43 12.71
C TYR A 585 -2.70 5.40 14.01
N LEU A 586 -2.51 6.54 14.65
CA LEU A 586 -1.70 6.62 15.86
C LEU A 586 -2.28 5.82 17.03
N ASP A 587 -3.56 5.48 17.05
CA ASP A 587 -4.17 4.61 18.07
C ASP A 587 -4.14 3.13 17.71
N GLY A 588 -3.90 2.80 16.43
CA GLY A 588 -3.80 1.44 15.92
C GLY A 588 -2.66 0.60 16.54
N LYS A 589 -2.79 -0.71 16.37
CA LYS A 589 -1.80 -1.72 16.80
C LYS A 589 -0.46 -1.50 16.06
N VAL A 590 0.66 -1.70 16.74
CA VAL A 590 2.01 -1.34 16.32
C VAL A 590 2.85 -2.52 15.84
N LEU A 591 3.10 -2.66 14.54
CA LEU A 591 4.05 -3.64 14.01
C LEU A 591 5.51 -3.35 14.47
N LEU A 592 6.05 -4.19 15.37
CA LEU A 592 7.46 -4.13 15.75
C LEU A 592 8.37 -4.88 14.78
N GLN A 593 9.46 -4.23 14.40
CA GLN A 593 10.51 -4.82 13.57
C GLN A 593 11.46 -5.64 14.44
N ARG A 594 11.34 -6.97 14.42
CA ARG A 594 12.41 -7.85 14.93
C ARG A 594 13.63 -7.68 14.04
N LYS A 595 14.75 -7.20 14.61
CA LYS A 595 16.06 -7.19 13.93
C LYS A 595 16.55 -8.63 13.83
N GLY A 596 16.11 -9.35 12.80
CA GLY A 596 16.78 -10.56 12.35
C GLY A 596 16.06 -11.89 12.56
N ASN A 597 14.75 -11.97 12.33
CA ASN A 597 14.09 -13.13 11.69
C ASN A 597 12.61 -12.76 11.48
N LEU A 598 12.22 -12.63 10.22
CA LEU A 598 10.87 -12.30 9.73
C LEU A 598 10.19 -13.57 9.19
N THR A 599 10.39 -14.70 9.87
CA THR A 599 10.02 -16.04 9.34
C THR A 599 8.54 -16.35 9.40
N SER A 600 7.70 -15.49 9.96
CA SER A 600 6.25 -15.64 9.92
C SER A 600 5.58 -14.28 10.11
N PHE A 601 5.23 -13.60 9.02
CA PHE A 601 3.96 -12.90 9.08
C PHE A 601 2.89 -13.99 9.01
N ASP A 602 1.87 -13.83 9.83
CA ASP A 602 0.73 -14.73 9.86
C ASP A 602 0.28 -15.03 8.43
N THR A 603 0.19 -16.32 8.12
CA THR A 603 0.10 -17.03 6.82
C THR A 603 -1.06 -16.62 5.90
N ASP A 604 -1.68 -15.50 6.20
CA ASP A 604 -2.96 -15.08 5.71
C ASP A 604 -2.88 -14.38 4.35
N VAL A 605 -1.70 -14.28 3.73
CA VAL A 605 -1.53 -13.65 2.39
C VAL A 605 -0.67 -14.48 1.43
N LEU A 606 -0.89 -15.80 1.42
CA LEU A 606 -0.48 -16.61 0.28
C LEU A 606 -1.57 -16.52 -0.79
N ASP A 607 -1.23 -15.89 -1.92
CA ASP A 607 -2.02 -15.88 -3.15
C ASP A 607 -1.18 -16.49 -4.28
N TYR A 608 -1.86 -17.02 -5.30
CA TYR A 608 -1.29 -17.49 -6.55
C TYR A 608 -0.60 -18.85 -6.54
N TYR A 609 -1.24 -19.83 -5.90
CA TYR A 609 -0.94 -21.26 -5.98
C TYR A 609 -2.19 -22.05 -6.35
N GLN A 610 -2.08 -23.27 -6.88
CA GLN A 610 -3.24 -24.10 -7.22
C GLN A 610 -4.05 -24.48 -5.97
N GLU A 611 -5.38 -24.41 -6.01
CA GLU A 611 -6.26 -24.54 -4.84
C GLU A 611 -6.07 -25.86 -4.06
N ASP A 612 -5.69 -26.94 -4.74
CA ASP A 612 -5.41 -28.25 -4.16
C ASP A 612 -3.98 -28.42 -3.61
N THR A 613 -3.17 -27.36 -3.59
CA THR A 613 -1.81 -27.40 -3.03
C THR A 613 -1.84 -27.71 -1.53
N PRO A 614 -1.16 -28.78 -1.06
CA PRO A 614 -1.14 -29.15 0.35
C PRO A 614 -0.14 -28.28 1.13
N LEU A 615 -0.54 -27.06 1.51
CA LEU A 615 0.33 -26.08 2.17
C LEU A 615 0.99 -26.61 3.44
N ASP A 616 0.25 -27.33 4.30
CA ASP A 616 0.80 -27.93 5.53
C ASP A 616 1.96 -28.90 5.25
N GLU A 617 1.85 -29.68 4.19
CA GLU A 617 2.90 -30.63 3.79
C GLU A 617 4.15 -29.93 3.26
N LEU A 618 3.96 -28.82 2.55
CA LEU A 618 5.06 -27.99 2.04
C LEU A 618 5.76 -27.25 3.18
N TRP A 619 5.00 -26.75 4.16
CA TRP A 619 5.52 -26.14 5.38
C TRP A 619 6.33 -27.14 6.21
N ALA A 620 5.78 -28.34 6.43
CA ALA A 620 6.48 -29.41 7.14
C ALA A 620 7.75 -29.88 6.41
N GLN A 621 7.74 -29.85 5.08
CA GLN A 621 8.92 -30.17 4.27
C GLN A 621 10.00 -29.09 4.37
N GLY A 622 9.63 -27.82 4.43
CA GLY A 622 10.57 -26.70 4.42
C GLY A 622 11.54 -26.80 3.24
N ASP A 623 12.81 -26.55 3.51
CA ASP A 623 13.90 -26.53 2.52
C ASP A 623 14.45 -27.92 2.15
N THR A 624 13.74 -29.00 2.47
CA THR A 624 14.24 -30.38 2.25
C THR A 624 13.81 -30.95 0.90
N VAL A 625 14.72 -31.69 0.25
CA VAL A 625 14.39 -32.47 -0.96
C VAL A 625 13.74 -33.78 -0.56
N LYS A 626 12.53 -34.04 -1.08
CA LYS A 626 11.83 -35.32 -0.90
C LYS A 626 12.22 -36.29 -2.00
N SER A 627 12.25 -37.58 -1.66
CA SER A 627 12.60 -38.65 -2.58
C SER A 627 11.70 -39.86 -2.35
N ASP A 628 11.33 -40.57 -3.42
CA ASP A 628 10.53 -41.81 -3.35
C ASP A 628 11.36 -43.01 -2.84
N GLN A 629 12.69 -42.88 -2.83
CA GLN A 629 13.63 -43.91 -2.40
C GLN A 629 14.70 -43.33 -1.46
N PRO A 630 15.40 -44.16 -0.67
CA PRO A 630 16.48 -43.69 0.20
C PRO A 630 17.53 -42.90 -0.60
N LEU A 631 17.83 -41.70 -0.10
CA LEU A 631 18.72 -40.75 -0.74
C LEU A 631 19.69 -40.18 0.29
N THR A 632 20.98 -40.13 -0.05
CA THR A 632 21.99 -39.40 0.75
C THR A 632 22.43 -38.16 -0.02
N ILE A 633 22.17 -36.99 0.57
CA ILE A 633 22.63 -35.70 0.08
C ILE A 633 23.84 -35.26 0.91
N GLU A 634 24.94 -34.96 0.24
CA GLU A 634 26.07 -34.23 0.79
C GLU A 634 26.03 -32.79 0.27
N HIS A 635 26.55 -31.83 1.04
CA HIS A 635 26.67 -30.42 0.66
C HIS A 635 25.42 -29.79 0.02
N TYR A 636 24.59 -29.14 0.83
CA TYR A 636 23.44 -28.37 0.37
C TYR A 636 23.72 -26.87 0.47
N GLU A 637 23.60 -26.13 -0.63
CA GLU A 637 23.72 -24.67 -0.66
C GLU A 637 22.56 -24.05 -1.43
N ARG A 638 21.80 -23.15 -0.77
CA ARG A 638 20.66 -22.43 -1.34
C ARG A 638 20.91 -20.93 -1.33
N LYS A 639 20.59 -20.29 -2.45
CA LYS A 639 20.62 -18.83 -2.63
C LYS A 639 19.31 -18.37 -3.29
N GLY A 640 18.33 -18.05 -2.47
CA GLY A 640 16.99 -17.66 -2.93
C GLY A 640 16.25 -18.84 -3.58
N VAL A 641 15.85 -18.70 -4.84
CA VAL A 641 15.18 -19.75 -5.63
C VAL A 641 16.14 -20.67 -6.40
N GLU A 642 17.45 -20.46 -6.24
CA GLU A 642 18.48 -21.32 -6.81
C GLU A 642 19.16 -22.12 -5.71
N PHE A 643 19.48 -23.38 -5.96
CA PHE A 643 20.24 -24.20 -5.02
C PHE A 643 21.00 -25.30 -5.72
N SER A 644 21.99 -25.84 -5.01
CA SER A 644 22.82 -26.95 -5.47
C SER A 644 22.98 -27.98 -4.36
N LEU A 645 23.12 -29.25 -4.76
CA LEU A 645 23.30 -30.36 -3.84
C LEU A 645 24.12 -31.49 -4.47
N ASP A 646 24.89 -32.20 -3.64
CA ASP A 646 25.65 -33.37 -4.08
C ASP A 646 24.90 -34.66 -3.72
N LEU A 647 24.54 -35.43 -4.75
CA LEU A 647 23.96 -36.77 -4.58
C LEU A 647 25.11 -37.76 -4.38
N LYS A 648 25.15 -38.47 -3.25
CA LYS A 648 26.19 -39.47 -2.97
C LYS A 648 25.77 -40.89 -3.35
N GLU A 649 24.57 -41.28 -2.93
CA GLU A 649 23.99 -42.60 -3.18
C GLU A 649 22.48 -42.46 -3.39
N ALA A 650 22.06 -42.58 -4.66
CA ALA A 650 20.68 -42.66 -5.10
C ALA A 650 20.47 -43.95 -5.91
N LYS A 651 19.25 -44.50 -5.89
CA LYS A 651 18.91 -45.64 -6.74
C LYS A 651 18.57 -45.16 -8.16
N GLU A 652 18.77 -46.03 -9.13
CA GLU A 652 18.42 -45.70 -10.51
C GLU A 652 16.91 -45.43 -10.65
N GLY A 653 16.55 -44.35 -11.35
CA GLY A 653 15.16 -43.97 -11.56
C GLY A 653 14.48 -43.34 -10.35
N THR A 654 15.21 -43.05 -9.27
CA THR A 654 14.73 -42.25 -8.13
C THR A 654 14.13 -40.94 -8.61
N VAL A 655 13.00 -40.59 -8.01
CA VAL A 655 12.24 -39.38 -8.30
C VAL A 655 12.45 -38.40 -7.16
N LEU A 656 13.00 -37.23 -7.49
CA LEU A 656 13.27 -36.15 -6.56
C LEU A 656 12.17 -35.09 -6.67
N GLN A 657 11.60 -34.72 -5.52
CA GLN A 657 10.70 -33.60 -5.36
C GLN A 657 11.47 -32.45 -4.69
N LEU A 658 11.59 -31.35 -5.41
CA LEU A 658 12.43 -30.21 -5.04
C LEU A 658 11.62 -29.19 -4.23
N PRO A 659 12.20 -28.50 -3.23
CA PRO A 659 11.51 -27.50 -2.39
C PRO A 659 11.31 -26.15 -3.13
N ILE A 660 10.69 -26.22 -4.30
CA ILE A 660 10.36 -25.10 -5.21
C ILE A 660 9.01 -25.37 -5.88
N TYR A 661 8.16 -24.35 -5.93
CA TYR A 661 6.87 -24.40 -6.63
C TYR A 661 7.06 -24.35 -8.15
N ASN A 662 6.28 -25.14 -8.89
CA ASN A 662 6.44 -25.30 -10.32
C ASN A 662 5.67 -24.25 -11.14
N TYR A 663 6.32 -23.13 -11.45
CA TYR A 663 5.84 -22.17 -12.46
C TYR A 663 6.48 -22.35 -13.86
N GLU A 664 7.18 -23.48 -14.08
CA GLU A 664 7.97 -23.76 -15.28
C GLU A 664 9.07 -22.70 -15.56
N LEU A 665 9.70 -22.17 -14.50
CA LEU A 665 10.75 -21.15 -14.59
C LEU A 665 12.15 -21.64 -14.18
N HIS A 666 12.26 -22.91 -13.76
CA HIS A 666 13.50 -23.51 -13.27
C HIS A 666 14.03 -24.57 -14.23
N GLY A 667 15.32 -24.53 -14.48
CA GLY A 667 16.08 -25.61 -15.11
C GLY A 667 16.79 -26.43 -14.05
N VAL A 668 16.76 -27.76 -14.20
CA VAL A 668 17.45 -28.69 -13.29
C VAL A 668 18.54 -29.42 -14.07
N TYR A 669 19.74 -29.45 -13.53
CA TYR A 669 20.94 -29.97 -14.19
C TYR A 669 21.65 -30.99 -13.31
N LEU A 670 22.08 -32.10 -13.89
CA LEU A 670 22.89 -33.11 -13.21
C LEU A 670 24.25 -33.23 -13.92
N ASP A 671 25.32 -32.83 -13.23
CA ASP A 671 26.67 -32.71 -13.78
C ASP A 671 26.72 -31.85 -15.07
N GLY A 672 25.87 -30.81 -15.11
CA GLY A 672 25.73 -29.90 -16.26
C GLY A 672 24.80 -30.39 -17.37
N GLU A 673 24.24 -31.60 -17.28
CA GLU A 673 23.23 -32.10 -18.24
C GLU A 673 21.81 -31.76 -17.78
N ALA A 674 21.02 -31.12 -18.64
CA ALA A 674 19.64 -30.73 -18.32
C ALA A 674 18.74 -31.97 -18.13
N LEU A 675 18.03 -32.02 -17.00
CA LEU A 675 17.00 -33.01 -16.71
C LEU A 675 15.63 -32.50 -17.16
N LYS A 676 14.76 -33.44 -17.54
CA LYS A 676 13.36 -33.14 -17.80
C LYS A 676 12.64 -32.92 -16.46
N THR A 677 12.05 -31.74 -16.30
CA THR A 677 11.20 -31.41 -15.15
C THR A 677 9.75 -31.83 -15.41
N THR A 678 9.07 -32.28 -14.36
CA THR A 678 7.64 -32.53 -14.29
C THR A 678 7.07 -31.88 -13.03
N GLU A 679 5.75 -31.86 -12.91
CA GLU A 679 5.06 -31.36 -11.73
C GLU A 679 4.73 -32.51 -10.78
N SER A 680 4.98 -32.32 -9.48
CA SER A 680 4.55 -33.28 -8.45
C SER A 680 3.06 -33.12 -8.13
N ALA A 681 2.50 -34.07 -7.37
CA ALA A 681 1.12 -33.95 -6.87
C ALA A 681 0.91 -32.75 -5.91
N SER A 682 2.00 -32.20 -5.36
CA SER A 682 1.99 -31.00 -4.50
C SER A 682 2.43 -29.74 -5.26
N HIS A 683 2.41 -29.78 -6.60
CA HIS A 683 2.80 -28.70 -7.51
C HIS A 683 4.26 -28.23 -7.38
N GLN A 684 5.13 -29.10 -6.87
CA GLN A 684 6.57 -28.83 -6.81
C GLN A 684 7.28 -29.25 -8.10
N VAL A 685 8.45 -28.68 -8.33
CA VAL A 685 9.34 -29.17 -9.40
C VAL A 685 9.81 -30.58 -9.06
N GLN A 686 9.59 -31.50 -10.00
CA GLN A 686 9.96 -32.90 -9.87
C GLN A 686 10.92 -33.30 -10.99
N VAL A 687 11.93 -34.12 -10.68
CA VAL A 687 12.85 -34.69 -11.67
C VAL A 687 13.09 -36.17 -11.40
N GLN A 688 13.30 -36.93 -12.48
CA GLN A 688 13.71 -38.34 -12.40
C GLN A 688 15.17 -38.48 -12.78
N LEU A 689 15.96 -39.18 -11.94
CA LEU A 689 17.36 -39.42 -12.22
C LEU A 689 17.55 -40.35 -13.43
N PRO A 690 18.47 -40.04 -14.36
CA PRO A 690 18.78 -40.92 -15.49
C PRO A 690 19.28 -42.29 -15.05
N LYS A 691 19.01 -43.31 -15.87
CA LYS A 691 19.55 -44.67 -15.64
C LYS A 691 21.08 -44.63 -15.62
N GLY A 692 21.69 -45.31 -14.64
CA GLY A 692 23.14 -45.36 -14.45
C GLY A 692 23.76 -44.15 -13.74
N LYS A 693 23.00 -43.10 -13.39
CA LYS A 693 23.49 -41.99 -12.56
C LYS A 693 22.96 -42.11 -11.13
N THR A 694 23.81 -42.59 -10.22
CA THR A 694 23.50 -42.81 -8.79
C THR A 694 24.16 -41.78 -7.86
N ALA A 695 25.00 -40.90 -8.41
CA ALA A 695 25.69 -39.82 -7.73
C ALA A 695 25.95 -38.68 -8.72
N GLY A 696 26.18 -37.47 -8.22
CA GLY A 696 26.51 -36.30 -9.05
C GLY A 696 26.10 -34.97 -8.42
N HIS A 697 26.52 -33.88 -9.04
CA HIS A 697 26.17 -32.52 -8.62
C HIS A 697 24.87 -32.10 -9.28
N LEU A 698 23.82 -31.88 -8.48
CA LEU A 698 22.51 -31.41 -8.95
C LEU A 698 22.43 -29.89 -8.73
N GLU A 699 22.14 -29.15 -9.80
CA GLU A 699 21.94 -27.71 -9.75
C GLU A 699 20.54 -27.35 -10.21
N VAL A 700 19.89 -26.47 -9.45
CA VAL A 700 18.61 -25.86 -9.79
C VAL A 700 18.83 -24.38 -10.05
N ARG A 701 18.54 -23.95 -11.28
CA ARG A 701 18.80 -22.59 -11.77
C ARG A 701 17.51 -21.91 -12.20
N PHE A 702 17.40 -20.62 -11.95
CA PHE A 702 16.30 -19.81 -12.46
C PHE A 702 16.58 -19.40 -13.91
N GLU A 703 15.78 -19.89 -14.86
CA GLU A 703 15.96 -19.58 -16.29
C GLU A 703 14.97 -18.51 -16.77
N GLY A 704 13.74 -18.57 -16.29
CA GLY A 704 12.62 -17.79 -16.80
C GLY A 704 12.26 -18.12 -18.26
N ARG A 705 11.08 -17.69 -18.72
CA ARG A 705 10.67 -17.94 -20.10
C ARG A 705 11.36 -16.99 -21.07
N LYS A 706 11.82 -17.50 -22.22
CA LYS A 706 12.46 -16.68 -23.29
C LYS A 706 11.59 -15.50 -23.74
N ILE A 707 10.28 -15.68 -23.77
CA ILE A 707 9.33 -14.62 -24.15
C ILE A 707 9.32 -13.44 -23.17
N TYR A 708 9.66 -13.67 -21.89
CA TYR A 708 9.77 -12.60 -20.88
C TYR A 708 10.95 -11.69 -21.21
N ARG A 709 12.08 -12.28 -21.59
CA ARG A 709 13.28 -11.54 -22.02
C ARG A 709 13.01 -10.68 -23.27
N VAL A 710 12.17 -11.15 -24.18
CA VAL A 710 11.74 -10.33 -25.33
C VAL A 710 10.95 -9.10 -24.87
N GLY A 711 9.99 -9.28 -23.95
CA GLY A 711 9.22 -8.16 -23.37
C GLY A 711 10.11 -7.13 -22.69
N GLU A 712 11.08 -7.60 -21.89
CA GLU A 712 12.06 -6.78 -21.20
C GLU A 712 12.91 -5.95 -22.17
N VAL A 713 13.46 -6.58 -23.22
CA VAL A 713 14.27 -5.89 -24.23
C VAL A 713 13.44 -4.86 -24.99
N VAL A 714 12.21 -5.19 -25.39
CA VAL A 714 11.34 -4.26 -26.11
C VAL A 714 10.99 -3.05 -25.24
N SER A 715 10.62 -3.26 -23.98
CA SER A 715 10.34 -2.16 -23.05
C SER A 715 11.57 -1.30 -22.82
N LEU A 716 12.75 -1.89 -22.61
CA LEU A 716 14.01 -1.17 -22.45
C LEU A 716 14.36 -0.32 -23.68
N LEU A 717 14.31 -0.90 -24.87
CA LEU A 717 14.57 -0.18 -26.13
C LEU A 717 13.56 0.95 -26.35
N THR A 718 12.30 0.74 -25.97
CA THR A 718 11.26 1.77 -26.04
C THR A 718 11.58 2.94 -25.11
N ILE A 719 11.99 2.66 -23.86
CA ILE A 719 12.42 3.69 -22.89
C ILE A 719 13.62 4.46 -23.44
N LEU A 720 14.68 3.77 -23.86
CA LEU A 720 15.90 4.38 -24.38
C LEU A 720 15.64 5.21 -25.64
N GLY A 721 14.84 4.69 -26.57
CA GLY A 721 14.42 5.40 -27.78
C GLY A 721 13.62 6.66 -27.45
N TRP A 722 12.73 6.59 -26.45
CA TRP A 722 11.94 7.75 -26.04
C TRP A 722 12.79 8.84 -25.39
N ILE A 723 13.69 8.46 -24.48
CA ILE A 723 14.65 9.38 -23.85
C ILE A 723 15.56 10.01 -24.93
N GLY A 724 16.11 9.21 -25.84
CA GLY A 724 16.93 9.69 -26.96
C GLY A 724 16.20 10.70 -27.83
N TYR A 725 14.92 10.46 -28.16
CA TYR A 725 14.09 11.40 -28.89
C TYR A 725 13.87 12.73 -28.12
N LEU A 726 13.62 12.66 -26.82
CA LEU A 726 13.45 13.87 -25.98
C LEU A 726 14.73 14.71 -25.91
N LEU A 727 15.89 14.06 -25.78
CA LEU A 727 17.20 14.71 -25.76
C LEU A 727 17.53 15.36 -27.11
N TRP A 728 17.29 14.65 -28.22
CA TRP A 728 17.49 15.18 -29.57
C TRP A 728 16.62 16.43 -29.84
N LYS A 729 15.34 16.37 -29.46
CA LYS A 729 14.42 17.50 -29.61
C LYS A 729 14.81 18.71 -28.75
N ARG A 730 15.45 18.49 -27.60
CA ARG A 730 15.95 19.58 -26.74
C ARG A 730 17.16 20.28 -27.37
N LYS A 731 18.11 19.52 -27.96
CA LYS A 731 19.26 20.09 -28.68
C LYS A 731 18.83 20.91 -29.90
N GLY A 732 17.91 20.38 -30.69
CA GLY A 732 17.35 21.10 -31.85
C GLY A 732 16.51 22.35 -31.50
N ARG A 733 16.29 22.66 -30.22
CA ARG A 733 15.70 23.94 -29.76
C ARG A 733 16.73 24.92 -29.19
N GLN A 734 17.96 24.48 -28.94
CA GLN A 734 19.06 25.33 -28.49
C GLN A 734 19.94 25.81 -29.66
N GLU A 735 19.84 25.17 -30.83
CA GLU A 735 20.55 25.54 -32.06
C GLU A 735 19.75 26.50 -32.99
N TRP A 736 18.62 27.02 -32.52
CA TRP A 736 17.82 28.10 -33.13
C TRP A 736 17.67 29.23 -32.12
#